data_AF-A0A959SK06-F1
#
_entry.id   AF-A0A959SK06-F1
#
_cell.length_a   1.000
_cell.length_b   1.000
_cell.length_c   1.000
_cell.angle_alpha   90.00
_cell.angle_beta   90.00
_cell.angle_gamma   90.00
#
_symmetry.space_group_name_H-M   'P 1'
#
loop_
_entity.id
_entity.type
_entity.pdbx_description
1 polymer ?
#
loop_
_entity_poly.entity_id
_entity_poly.type
_entity_poly.pdbx_seq_one_letter_code
_entity_poly.pdbx_strand_id
1 'polypeptide(L)'
;MSTTGSSIAWSAFVRAPMMRVTLAFVAGDLFALWRPPPLPIALGALVLSSVLVLLVLTLRIEVEVRWRRGPILLIWCFVFGSFWQLVRDPLSHPAHAMHAGAGEHLWALRITAINGISEKVVRGDAEVLGVRSCDRIQARTGKVMVTLMRHPNEVLPVPGDEILIRTTLEPIARIPDPGGFDRRAWAASRGIYQECFAVPQDWRPIGHASQWFDIFESSRVRVSDWLVESGLPQRQRAMVKALVLGLRDELEGEQRDAFVHSGTIHILAVSGTHVGFIYLMLMFLFRWMGGGSKARIWRGTLVLVALWCYAGLTGAHPSVLRATIMFSLFTVAGMARAQAEPLNSLCIAALGLLLWDPHMIMEVGFQLSFLAVLGILLFHGPMERSWVPNNKCVGYVWSLMVMSVAAQLLTTPLTLYLFGAFPVWFLPANLIVVTAAGFAVYGAVGLLVVQRIPILGPVVVFLLTLLLQVVDSVTAFFAGLPGAYPAVRIDKLDVVLLFLLVLSIAMRSIWKWRPAGALALGVSCALVLGWGWRSHRAHERTTFTVYDDRQAMQAAFTVGRAHVVLSEDTLAEKDPWVLRKVDRHQRAQGTDPALFITTRELNESRVNRIGGTVHGGGLWATDRFQVGFMSEGHAPKGRPMDVLVVHDLRYVEEDQLAAAAVGSVQVVLAGSLSWKSRRFIQRWCSERDIPVHDVRDRGAFRLEG
;
A
#
# COMPACT_ATOMS: atom_id res chain seq x y z
N MET A 1 -3.83 -19.30 44.51
CA MET A 1 -4.76 -18.99 43.40
C MET A 1 -4.00 -18.32 42.24
N SER A 2 -3.17 -19.08 41.50
CA SER A 2 -2.19 -18.54 40.54
C SER A 2 -2.10 -19.28 39.19
N THR A 3 -3.08 -20.13 38.83
CA THR A 3 -2.93 -21.08 37.69
C THR A 3 -3.95 -20.92 36.56
N THR A 4 -4.74 -19.86 36.51
CA THR A 4 -5.78 -19.68 35.47
C THR A 4 -5.40 -18.77 34.29
N GLY A 5 -4.24 -18.10 34.33
CA GLY A 5 -3.79 -17.20 33.25
C GLY A 5 -3.00 -17.88 32.13
N SER A 6 -2.12 -18.84 32.48
CA SER A 6 -1.35 -19.65 31.53
C SER A 6 -2.24 -20.55 30.67
N SER A 7 -3.46 -20.85 31.13
CA SER A 7 -4.39 -21.70 30.40
C SER A 7 -4.99 -21.02 29.19
N ILE A 8 -5.07 -19.68 29.09
CA ILE A 8 -5.80 -19.02 28.00
C ILE A 8 -4.96 -18.88 26.73
N ALA A 9 -3.71 -18.41 26.80
CA ALA A 9 -2.79 -18.38 25.65
C ALA A 9 -2.45 -19.80 25.17
N TRP A 10 -2.14 -20.69 26.12
CA TRP A 10 -2.02 -22.11 25.82
C TRP A 10 -3.34 -22.61 25.22
N SER A 11 -4.50 -22.25 25.73
CA SER A 11 -5.78 -22.69 25.14
C SER A 11 -6.08 -22.09 23.79
N ALA A 12 -5.72 -20.86 23.44
CA ALA A 12 -5.94 -20.31 22.10
C ALA A 12 -4.96 -20.94 21.11
N PHE A 13 -3.68 -21.05 21.49
CA PHE A 13 -2.64 -21.73 20.73
C PHE A 13 -2.87 -23.25 20.60
N VAL A 14 -3.62 -23.85 21.54
CA VAL A 14 -4.07 -25.27 21.51
C VAL A 14 -5.40 -25.42 20.76
N ARG A 15 -6.33 -24.46 20.88
CA ARG A 15 -7.63 -24.45 20.16
C ARG A 15 -7.46 -24.13 18.67
N ALA A 16 -6.39 -23.42 18.29
CA ALA A 16 -6.11 -23.04 16.91
C ALA A 16 -4.87 -23.74 16.32
N PRO A 17 -4.93 -25.05 16.01
CA PRO A 17 -3.79 -25.79 15.45
C PRO A 17 -3.30 -25.21 14.11
N MET A 18 -4.20 -24.64 13.29
CA MET A 18 -3.84 -24.06 11.99
C MET A 18 -2.93 -22.83 12.13
N MET A 19 -2.98 -22.14 13.28
CA MET A 19 -2.09 -21.01 13.54
C MET A 19 -0.62 -21.43 13.56
N ARG A 20 -0.30 -22.60 14.15
CA ARG A 20 1.08 -23.10 14.21
C ARG A 20 1.61 -23.45 12.82
N VAL A 21 0.79 -24.15 12.04
CA VAL A 21 1.08 -24.53 10.65
C VAL A 21 1.32 -23.29 9.79
N THR A 22 0.42 -22.31 9.89
CA THR A 22 0.47 -21.09 9.09
C THR A 22 1.67 -20.23 9.46
N LEU A 23 1.97 -20.06 10.76
CA LEU A 23 3.16 -19.32 11.21
C LEU A 23 4.46 -19.99 10.75
N ALA A 24 4.53 -21.32 10.79
CA ALA A 24 5.71 -22.04 10.29
C ALA A 24 5.89 -21.89 8.78
N PHE A 25 4.80 -22.01 8.02
CA PHE A 25 4.80 -21.77 6.56
C PHE A 25 5.24 -20.34 6.22
N VAL A 26 4.64 -19.34 6.87
CA VAL A 26 4.96 -17.92 6.73
C VAL A 26 6.43 -17.64 7.07
N ALA A 27 6.97 -18.26 8.13
CA ALA A 27 8.38 -18.10 8.48
C ALA A 27 9.31 -18.66 7.39
N GLY A 28 8.92 -19.78 6.75
CA GLY A 28 9.66 -20.36 5.64
C GLY A 28 9.64 -19.49 4.38
N ASP A 29 8.47 -18.95 4.07
CA ASP A 29 8.25 -18.00 2.97
C ASP A 29 9.12 -16.74 3.14
N LEU A 30 9.03 -16.07 4.31
CA LEU A 30 9.87 -14.91 4.65
C LEU A 30 11.37 -15.23 4.63
N PHE A 31 11.76 -16.44 5.05
CA PHE A 31 13.16 -16.88 4.99
C PHE A 31 13.67 -16.95 3.54
N ALA A 32 12.88 -17.53 2.63
CA ALA A 32 13.24 -17.60 1.21
C ALA A 32 13.32 -16.20 0.56
N LEU A 33 12.45 -15.27 0.94
CA LEU A 33 12.50 -13.88 0.48
C LEU A 33 13.76 -13.15 0.94
N TRP A 34 14.21 -13.39 2.18
CA TRP A 34 15.38 -12.72 2.74
C TRP A 34 16.70 -13.34 2.26
N ARG A 35 16.76 -14.68 2.19
CA ARG A 35 17.94 -15.43 1.80
C ARG A 35 17.53 -16.68 1.00
N PRO A 36 17.32 -16.55 -0.32
CA PRO A 36 16.83 -17.66 -1.14
C PRO A 36 17.86 -18.80 -1.19
N PRO A 37 17.55 -20.00 -0.68
CA PRO A 37 18.43 -21.15 -0.86
C PRO A 37 18.40 -21.61 -2.33
N PRO A 38 19.49 -22.23 -2.83
CA PRO A 38 19.48 -22.83 -4.17
C PRO A 38 18.33 -23.83 -4.33
N LEU A 39 17.60 -23.75 -5.45
CA LEU A 39 16.42 -24.58 -5.71
C LEU A 39 16.64 -26.10 -5.49
N PRO A 40 17.78 -26.71 -5.92
CA PRO A 40 18.03 -28.13 -5.67
C PRO A 40 18.16 -28.48 -4.18
N ILE A 41 18.74 -27.58 -3.38
CA ILE A 41 18.90 -27.78 -1.93
C ILE A 41 17.53 -27.70 -1.25
N ALA A 42 16.70 -26.73 -1.63
CA ALA A 42 15.34 -26.59 -1.12
C ALA A 42 14.47 -27.82 -1.46
N LEU A 43 14.57 -28.32 -2.70
CA LEU A 43 13.87 -29.54 -3.12
C LEU A 43 14.35 -30.77 -2.33
N GLY A 44 15.66 -30.94 -2.16
CA GLY A 44 16.23 -32.04 -1.38
C GLY A 44 15.77 -32.01 0.08
N ALA A 45 15.76 -30.83 0.71
CA ALA A 45 15.24 -30.64 2.06
C ALA A 45 13.74 -30.95 2.16
N LEU A 46 12.94 -30.58 1.15
CA LEU A 46 11.51 -30.90 1.10
C LEU A 46 11.27 -32.40 0.98
N VAL A 47 12.00 -33.10 0.11
CA VAL A 47 11.88 -34.56 -0.05
C VAL A 47 12.27 -35.25 1.26
N LEU A 48 13.42 -34.90 1.85
CA LEU A 48 13.89 -35.50 3.10
C LEU A 48 12.89 -35.28 4.25
N SER A 49 12.40 -34.05 4.42
CA SER A 49 11.41 -33.73 5.45
C SER A 49 10.08 -34.42 5.20
N SER A 50 9.65 -34.58 3.94
CA SER A 50 8.43 -35.32 3.57
C SER A 50 8.53 -36.80 3.91
N VAL A 51 9.68 -37.43 3.63
CA VAL A 51 9.96 -38.82 4.02
C VAL A 51 9.95 -38.97 5.54
N LEU A 52 10.56 -38.02 6.27
CA LEU A 52 10.56 -38.02 7.74
C LEU A 52 9.14 -37.90 8.31
N VAL A 53 8.31 -37.01 7.76
CA VAL A 53 6.89 -36.87 8.14
C VAL A 53 6.15 -38.19 7.89
N LEU A 54 6.30 -38.78 6.70
CA LEU A 54 5.65 -40.04 6.35
C LEU A 54 6.07 -41.17 7.30
N LEU A 55 7.37 -41.32 7.57
CA LEU A 55 7.92 -42.32 8.50
C LEU A 55 7.34 -42.15 9.91
N VAL A 56 7.27 -40.91 10.41
CA VAL A 56 6.74 -40.60 11.74
C VAL A 56 5.23 -40.83 11.85
N LEU A 57 4.51 -40.66 10.74
CA LEU A 57 3.07 -40.95 10.65
C LEU A 57 2.79 -42.46 10.58
N THR A 58 3.61 -43.24 9.88
CA THR A 58 3.44 -44.70 9.69
C THR A 58 3.93 -45.52 10.89
N LEU A 59 4.96 -45.06 11.60
CA LEU A 59 5.43 -45.71 12.82
C LEU A 59 4.35 -45.66 13.91
N ARG A 60 4.00 -46.84 14.46
CA ARG A 60 3.15 -46.97 15.66
C ARG A 60 3.95 -46.54 16.90
N ILE A 61 4.06 -45.23 17.06
CA ILE A 61 4.74 -44.61 18.20
C ILE A 61 3.81 -44.69 19.42
N GLU A 62 4.37 -45.07 20.57
CA GLU A 62 3.68 -45.07 21.87
C GLU A 62 3.09 -43.69 22.19
N VAL A 63 1.96 -43.68 22.92
CA VAL A 63 1.17 -42.46 23.20
C VAL A 63 2.02 -41.36 23.86
N GLU A 64 3.02 -41.72 24.67
CA GLU A 64 3.91 -40.80 25.37
C GLU A 64 4.85 -39.99 24.45
N VAL A 65 5.16 -40.50 23.26
CA VAL A 65 6.13 -39.87 22.34
C VAL A 65 5.41 -39.13 21.20
N ARG A 66 4.07 -39.13 21.19
CA ARG A 66 3.22 -38.54 20.13
C ARG A 66 3.39 -37.02 19.96
N TRP A 67 3.85 -36.31 21.00
CA TRP A 67 4.19 -34.89 20.92
C TRP A 67 5.33 -34.59 19.94
N ARG A 68 6.21 -35.56 19.67
CA ARG A 68 7.33 -35.42 18.70
C ARG A 68 6.84 -35.26 17.25
N ARG A 69 5.59 -35.64 16.93
CA ARG A 69 4.99 -35.43 15.60
C ARG A 69 4.77 -33.95 15.26
N GLY A 70 4.51 -33.12 16.26
CA GLY A 70 4.21 -31.70 16.08
C GLY A 70 5.39 -30.90 15.50
N PRO A 71 6.56 -30.89 16.15
CA PRO A 71 7.74 -30.18 15.65
C PRO A 71 8.16 -30.60 14.23
N ILE A 72 8.08 -31.89 13.92
CA ILE A 72 8.45 -32.43 12.60
C ILE A 72 7.53 -31.88 11.50
N LEU A 73 6.21 -31.83 11.76
CA LEU A 73 5.26 -31.21 10.84
C LEU A 73 5.53 -29.70 10.67
N LEU A 74 5.88 -28.99 11.76
CA LEU A 74 6.19 -27.56 11.68
C LEU A 74 7.47 -27.29 10.87
N ILE A 75 8.51 -28.11 11.04
CA ILE A 75 9.73 -28.05 10.23
C ILE A 75 9.38 -28.30 8.76
N TRP A 76 8.55 -29.31 8.46
CA TRP A 76 8.09 -29.56 7.10
C TRP A 76 7.33 -28.36 6.52
N CYS A 77 6.43 -27.74 7.30
CA CYS A 77 5.70 -26.56 6.84
C CYS A 77 6.64 -25.38 6.54
N PHE A 78 7.67 -25.17 7.36
CA PHE A 78 8.71 -24.17 7.11
C PHE A 78 9.48 -24.46 5.81
N VAL A 79 9.95 -25.70 5.63
CA VAL A 79 10.68 -26.10 4.42
C VAL A 79 9.80 -25.99 3.18
N PHE A 80 8.53 -26.41 3.29
CA PHE A 80 7.56 -26.31 2.22
C PHE A 80 7.26 -24.85 1.84
N GLY A 81 7.06 -23.96 2.82
CA GLY A 81 6.90 -22.52 2.56
C GLY A 81 8.11 -21.92 1.84
N SER A 82 9.32 -22.24 2.29
CA SER A 82 10.56 -21.79 1.65
C SER A 82 10.69 -22.30 0.21
N PHE A 83 10.41 -23.58 -0.04
CA PHE A 83 10.42 -24.15 -1.39
C PHE A 83 9.33 -23.55 -2.28
N TRP A 84 8.12 -23.37 -1.75
CA TRP A 84 6.98 -22.84 -2.50
C TRP A 84 7.24 -21.41 -2.98
N GLN A 85 7.82 -20.57 -2.12
CA GLN A 85 8.24 -19.23 -2.47
C GLN A 85 9.27 -19.23 -3.60
N LEU A 86 10.27 -20.12 -3.56
CA LEU A 86 11.30 -20.20 -4.61
C LEU A 86 10.76 -20.63 -5.97
N VAL A 87 9.84 -21.60 -6.00
CA VAL A 87 9.22 -22.08 -7.25
C VAL A 87 8.32 -21.03 -7.88
N ARG A 88 7.67 -20.21 -7.03
CA ARG A 88 6.78 -19.13 -7.47
C ARG A 88 7.49 -17.79 -7.68
N ASP A 89 8.75 -17.66 -7.26
CA ASP A 89 9.52 -16.44 -7.44
C ASP A 89 9.71 -16.12 -8.93
N PRO A 90 9.17 -15.00 -9.44
CA PRO A 90 9.34 -14.61 -10.84
C PRO A 90 10.81 -14.52 -11.24
N LEU A 91 11.69 -14.14 -10.31
CA LEU A 91 13.12 -13.93 -10.56
C LEU A 91 13.93 -15.23 -10.66
N SER A 92 13.41 -16.35 -10.14
CA SER A 92 14.11 -17.63 -10.18
C SER A 92 13.87 -18.38 -11.50
N HIS A 93 12.85 -17.97 -12.27
CA HIS A 93 12.42 -18.68 -13.46
C HIS A 93 13.25 -18.28 -14.69
N PRO A 94 13.97 -19.21 -15.36
CA PRO A 94 14.86 -18.87 -16.48
C PRO A 94 14.11 -18.31 -17.71
N ALA A 95 12.81 -18.62 -17.83
CA ALA A 95 11.93 -18.08 -18.87
C ALA A 95 11.37 -16.68 -18.53
N HIS A 96 11.76 -16.07 -17.40
CA HIS A 96 11.26 -14.76 -17.01
C HIS A 96 11.68 -13.68 -18.03
N ALA A 97 10.79 -12.70 -18.24
CA ALA A 97 10.97 -11.64 -19.23
C ALA A 97 12.25 -10.81 -19.04
N MET A 98 12.74 -10.71 -17.79
CA MET A 98 14.01 -10.02 -17.49
C MET A 98 15.24 -10.66 -18.17
N HIS A 99 15.16 -11.93 -18.56
CA HIS A 99 16.27 -12.67 -19.18
C HIS A 99 16.24 -12.60 -20.71
N ALA A 100 15.34 -11.82 -21.32
CA ALA A 100 15.24 -11.69 -22.78
C ALA A 100 16.40 -10.88 -23.41
N GLY A 101 17.29 -10.31 -22.59
CA GLY A 101 18.41 -9.48 -23.06
C GLY A 101 17.98 -8.04 -23.36
N ALA A 102 18.94 -7.12 -23.30
CA ALA A 102 18.69 -5.70 -23.56
C ALA A 102 18.34 -5.46 -25.04
N GLY A 103 17.29 -4.67 -25.30
CA GLY A 103 16.87 -4.29 -26.64
C GLY A 103 15.36 -4.09 -26.76
N GLU A 104 14.94 -3.43 -27.84
CA GLU A 104 13.53 -3.36 -28.21
C GLU A 104 13.09 -4.71 -28.77
N HIS A 105 12.09 -5.30 -28.13
CA HIS A 105 11.46 -6.52 -28.63
C HIS A 105 9.96 -6.29 -28.83
N LEU A 106 9.35 -7.20 -29.58
CA LEU A 106 7.90 -7.23 -29.75
C LEU A 106 7.32 -8.24 -28.75
N TRP A 107 6.60 -7.75 -27.77
CA TRP A 107 6.05 -8.50 -26.66
C TRP A 107 4.56 -8.73 -26.85
N ALA A 108 4.09 -9.94 -26.55
CA ALA A 108 2.68 -10.22 -26.35
C ALA A 108 2.40 -10.20 -24.84
N LEU A 109 1.52 -9.31 -24.40
CA LEU A 109 1.16 -9.11 -23.00
C LEU A 109 -0.34 -9.28 -22.82
N ARG A 110 -0.77 -9.78 -21.65
CA ARG A 110 -2.17 -9.79 -21.23
C ARG A 110 -2.36 -8.83 -20.07
N ILE A 111 -3.26 -7.88 -20.18
CA ILE A 111 -3.56 -6.93 -19.12
C ILE A 111 -4.27 -7.67 -17.99
N THR A 112 -3.72 -7.61 -16.78
CA THR A 112 -4.28 -8.29 -15.60
C THR A 112 -5.02 -7.32 -14.68
N ALA A 113 -4.57 -6.07 -14.59
CA ALA A 113 -5.21 -5.04 -13.80
C ALA A 113 -4.95 -3.65 -14.36
N ILE A 114 -5.90 -2.74 -14.17
CA ILE A 114 -5.72 -1.31 -14.49
C ILE A 114 -5.62 -0.55 -13.18
N ASN A 115 -4.50 0.15 -13.02
CA ASN A 115 -4.15 0.86 -11.78
C ASN A 115 -4.40 2.37 -11.88
N GLY A 116 -4.53 2.91 -13.10
CA GLY A 116 -4.88 4.31 -13.29
C GLY A 116 -5.14 4.66 -14.74
N ILE A 117 -6.18 5.46 -14.96
CA ILE A 117 -6.55 6.01 -16.25
C ILE A 117 -6.41 7.52 -16.15
N SER A 118 -5.68 8.10 -17.10
CA SER A 118 -5.61 9.54 -17.34
C SER A 118 -6.06 9.81 -18.77
N GLU A 119 -6.32 11.08 -19.11
CA GLU A 119 -6.77 11.45 -20.46
C GLU A 119 -5.86 10.88 -21.55
N LYS A 120 -4.53 10.94 -21.34
CA LYS A 120 -3.50 10.58 -22.33
C LYS A 120 -2.88 9.20 -22.13
N VAL A 121 -3.03 8.60 -20.94
CA VAL A 121 -2.23 7.44 -20.53
C VAL A 121 -3.06 6.48 -19.71
N VAL A 122 -2.94 5.19 -20.00
CA VAL A 122 -3.46 4.08 -19.18
C VAL A 122 -2.28 3.36 -18.54
N ARG A 123 -2.35 3.15 -17.22
CA ARG A 123 -1.37 2.40 -16.44
C ARG A 123 -2.00 1.14 -15.90
N GLY A 124 -1.34 0.01 -16.13
CA GLY A 124 -1.82 -1.29 -15.68
C GLY A 124 -0.68 -2.26 -15.40
N ASP A 125 -1.06 -3.39 -14.84
CA ASP A 125 -0.20 -4.56 -14.68
C ASP A 125 -0.55 -5.55 -15.80
N ALA A 126 0.46 -6.17 -16.40
CA ALA A 126 0.28 -7.14 -17.47
C ALA A 126 1.16 -8.38 -17.25
N GLU A 127 0.67 -9.52 -17.70
CA GLU A 127 1.41 -10.78 -17.73
C GLU A 127 2.04 -10.97 -19.11
N VAL A 128 3.31 -11.35 -19.14
CA VAL A 128 4.03 -11.65 -20.37
C VAL A 128 3.60 -13.02 -20.88
N LEU A 129 3.13 -13.08 -22.12
CA LEU A 129 2.78 -14.32 -22.82
C LEU A 129 3.96 -14.83 -23.66
N GLY A 130 4.72 -13.91 -24.24
CA GLY A 130 5.87 -14.24 -25.07
C GLY A 130 6.56 -13.04 -25.68
N VAL A 131 7.70 -13.30 -26.30
CA VAL A 131 8.52 -12.31 -26.99
C VAL A 131 8.87 -12.82 -28.38
N ARG A 132 8.85 -11.94 -29.38
CA ARG A 132 9.43 -12.19 -30.69
C ARG A 132 10.80 -11.51 -30.76
N SER A 133 11.86 -12.32 -30.84
CA SER A 133 13.23 -11.85 -31.03
C SER A 133 13.81 -12.48 -32.30
N CYS A 134 14.28 -11.66 -33.24
CA CYS A 134 14.99 -12.05 -34.46
C CYS A 134 14.40 -13.32 -35.15
N ASP A 135 13.09 -13.29 -35.42
CA ASP A 135 12.29 -14.34 -36.08
C ASP A 135 11.94 -15.62 -35.30
N ARG A 136 12.22 -15.70 -34.00
CA ARG A 136 11.67 -16.74 -33.12
C ARG A 136 10.69 -16.17 -32.10
N ILE A 137 9.55 -16.82 -31.95
CA ILE A 137 8.60 -16.57 -30.86
C ILE A 137 9.01 -17.47 -29.71
N GLN A 138 9.36 -16.87 -28.57
CA GLN A 138 9.69 -17.58 -27.35
C GLN A 138 8.61 -17.30 -26.30
N ALA A 139 8.04 -18.36 -25.73
CA ALA A 139 7.21 -18.23 -24.55
C ALA A 139 8.07 -17.69 -23.39
N ARG A 140 7.60 -16.61 -22.78
CA ARG A 140 8.24 -15.95 -21.64
C ARG A 140 7.17 -15.70 -20.59
N THR A 141 7.59 -15.68 -19.34
CA THR A 141 6.68 -15.47 -18.20
C THR A 141 7.11 -14.24 -17.41
N GLY A 142 6.22 -13.76 -16.54
CA GLY A 142 6.50 -12.64 -15.65
C GLY A 142 5.42 -11.58 -15.69
N LYS A 143 5.37 -10.75 -14.65
CA LYS A 143 4.48 -9.60 -14.59
C LYS A 143 5.28 -8.32 -14.86
N VAL A 144 4.69 -7.41 -15.64
CA VAL A 144 5.31 -6.15 -16.09
C VAL A 144 4.30 -5.02 -15.86
N MET A 145 4.79 -3.86 -15.41
CA MET A 145 3.98 -2.66 -15.35
C MET A 145 3.96 -1.98 -16.72
N VAL A 146 2.78 -1.73 -17.26
CA VAL A 146 2.61 -1.18 -18.60
C VAL A 146 2.03 0.22 -18.50
N THR A 147 2.65 1.16 -19.20
CA THR A 147 2.14 2.52 -19.40
C THR A 147 1.88 2.73 -20.89
N LEU A 148 0.61 2.71 -21.28
CA LEU A 148 0.16 2.88 -22.66
C LEU A 148 -0.27 4.33 -22.86
N MET A 149 0.37 5.04 -23.79
CA MET A 149 -0.15 6.31 -24.28
C MET A 149 -1.21 6.01 -25.35
N ARG A 150 -2.34 6.73 -25.28
CA ARG A 150 -3.50 6.52 -26.15
C ARG A 150 -3.87 7.77 -26.92
N HIS A 151 -4.57 7.59 -28.03
CA HIS A 151 -5.32 8.67 -28.63
C HIS A 151 -6.65 8.89 -27.87
N PRO A 152 -7.18 10.13 -27.81
CA PRO A 152 -8.39 10.46 -27.03
C PRO A 152 -9.61 9.57 -27.34
N ASN A 153 -9.70 9.06 -28.57
CA ASN A 153 -10.85 8.30 -29.09
C ASN A 153 -10.62 6.77 -29.15
N GLU A 154 -9.50 6.27 -28.63
CA GLU A 154 -9.26 4.82 -28.55
C GLU A 154 -10.03 4.20 -27.39
N VAL A 155 -10.56 2.99 -27.63
CA VAL A 155 -11.21 2.16 -26.62
C VAL A 155 -10.22 1.89 -25.49
N LEU A 156 -10.66 2.11 -24.26
CA LEU A 156 -9.83 1.84 -23.09
C LEU A 156 -9.57 0.34 -23.02
N PRO A 157 -8.29 -0.09 -22.91
CA PRO A 157 -8.02 -1.49 -22.65
C PRO A 157 -8.67 -1.89 -21.34
N VAL A 158 -9.11 -3.14 -21.24
CA VAL A 158 -9.70 -3.73 -20.03
C VAL A 158 -8.86 -4.90 -19.54
N PRO A 159 -8.93 -5.28 -18.25
CA PRO A 159 -8.36 -6.55 -17.79
C PRO A 159 -8.85 -7.71 -18.68
N GLY A 160 -7.95 -8.62 -19.04
CA GLY A 160 -8.21 -9.69 -20.00
C GLY A 160 -7.71 -9.37 -21.42
N ASP A 161 -7.60 -8.11 -21.80
CA ASP A 161 -7.11 -7.74 -23.14
C ASP A 161 -5.68 -8.22 -23.37
N GLU A 162 -5.46 -8.84 -24.53
CA GLU A 162 -4.15 -9.21 -25.02
C GLU A 162 -3.68 -8.14 -25.99
N ILE A 163 -2.50 -7.59 -25.72
CA ILE A 163 -1.88 -6.52 -26.49
C ILE A 163 -0.52 -6.96 -27.00
N LEU A 164 -0.17 -6.45 -28.17
CA LEU A 164 1.16 -6.57 -28.74
C LEU A 164 1.85 -5.22 -28.59
N ILE A 165 3.04 -5.19 -27.99
CA ILE A 165 3.77 -3.96 -27.68
C ILE A 165 5.23 -4.07 -28.14
N ARG A 166 5.72 -3.06 -28.87
CA ARG A 166 7.13 -2.93 -29.26
C ARG A 166 7.81 -1.99 -28.29
N THR A 167 8.62 -2.54 -27.38
CA THR A 167 9.29 -1.74 -26.35
C THR A 167 10.48 -2.49 -25.75
N THR A 168 11.35 -1.75 -25.09
CA THR A 168 12.28 -2.30 -24.12
C THR A 168 11.57 -2.46 -22.77
N LEU A 169 11.84 -3.56 -22.06
CA LEU A 169 11.44 -3.72 -20.67
C LEU A 169 12.56 -3.19 -19.78
N GLU A 170 12.25 -2.18 -18.97
CA GLU A 170 13.24 -1.52 -18.11
C GLU A 170 13.01 -1.88 -16.64
N PRO A 171 14.09 -2.02 -15.84
CA PRO A 171 13.94 -2.26 -14.42
C PRO A 171 13.32 -1.05 -13.73
N ILE A 172 12.42 -1.28 -12.79
CA ILE A 172 11.80 -0.21 -11.99
C ILE A 172 12.86 0.34 -11.01
N ALA A 173 13.59 1.37 -11.42
CA ALA A 173 14.77 1.89 -10.70
C ALA A 173 14.59 3.28 -10.08
N ARG A 174 13.40 3.87 -10.19
CA ARG A 174 13.13 5.27 -9.81
C ARG A 174 13.20 5.49 -8.29
N ILE A 175 14.02 6.45 -7.86
CA ILE A 175 14.17 6.86 -6.46
C ILE A 175 12.94 7.69 -6.04
N PRO A 176 12.22 7.30 -4.98
CA PRO A 176 11.07 8.06 -4.49
C PRO A 176 11.52 9.36 -3.81
N ASP A 177 10.67 10.38 -3.92
CA ASP A 177 10.75 11.57 -3.05
C ASP A 177 10.76 11.13 -1.57
N PRO A 178 11.42 11.87 -0.66
CA PRO A 178 11.35 11.59 0.78
C PRO A 178 9.89 11.57 1.27
N GLY A 179 9.48 10.48 1.92
CA GLY A 179 8.07 10.26 2.32
C GLY A 179 7.10 10.02 1.15
N GLY A 180 7.62 9.97 -0.07
CA GLY A 180 6.89 9.67 -1.28
C GLY A 180 6.60 8.18 -1.44
N PHE A 181 5.80 7.87 -2.44
CA PHE A 181 5.42 6.49 -2.75
C PHE A 181 6.58 5.75 -3.43
N ASP A 182 7.09 4.70 -2.79
CA ASP A 182 8.10 3.81 -3.38
C ASP A 182 7.44 2.83 -4.36
N ARG A 183 7.47 3.21 -5.65
CA ARG A 183 6.91 2.39 -6.73
C ARG A 183 7.67 1.06 -6.88
N ARG A 184 8.98 1.04 -6.68
CA ARG A 184 9.80 -0.18 -6.83
C ARG A 184 9.42 -1.20 -5.76
N ALA A 185 9.38 -0.78 -4.50
CA ALA A 185 9.00 -1.65 -3.40
C ALA A 185 7.55 -2.14 -3.55
N TRP A 186 6.63 -1.25 -3.94
CA TRP A 186 5.23 -1.62 -4.19
C TRP A 186 5.08 -2.62 -5.34
N ALA A 187 5.74 -2.41 -6.48
CA ALA A 187 5.69 -3.31 -7.62
C ALA A 187 6.31 -4.68 -7.27
N ALA A 188 7.45 -4.68 -6.58
CA ALA A 188 8.13 -5.88 -6.12
C ALA A 188 7.23 -6.74 -5.20
N SER A 189 6.39 -6.11 -4.37
CA SER A 189 5.42 -6.83 -3.52
C SER A 189 4.37 -7.63 -4.31
N ARG A 190 4.17 -7.33 -5.60
CA ARG A 190 3.26 -8.03 -6.51
C ARG A 190 4.00 -9.00 -7.47
N GLY A 191 5.31 -9.13 -7.29
CA GLY A 191 6.19 -9.85 -8.21
C GLY A 191 6.48 -9.11 -9.52
N ILE A 192 6.32 -7.79 -9.56
CA ILE A 192 6.59 -6.95 -10.74
C ILE A 192 7.92 -6.22 -10.56
N TYR A 193 8.87 -6.45 -11.47
CA TYR A 193 10.22 -5.87 -11.40
C TYR A 193 10.59 -5.00 -12.61
N GLN A 194 9.79 -5.10 -13.68
CA GLN A 194 10.02 -4.41 -14.94
C GLN A 194 8.83 -3.50 -15.25
N GLU A 195 9.11 -2.35 -15.87
CA GLU A 195 8.10 -1.47 -16.45
C GLU A 195 8.39 -1.22 -17.93
N CYS A 196 7.35 -0.82 -18.67
CA CYS A 196 7.48 -0.39 -20.05
C CYS A 196 6.52 0.75 -20.37
N PHE A 197 6.90 1.53 -21.37
CA PHE A 197 6.13 2.65 -21.89
C PHE A 197 5.99 2.50 -23.40
N ALA A 198 4.77 2.56 -23.93
CA ALA A 198 4.54 2.56 -25.36
C ALA A 198 3.71 3.76 -25.80
N VAL A 199 4.15 4.36 -26.92
CA VAL A 199 3.37 5.36 -27.66
C VAL A 199 2.31 4.66 -28.52
N PRO A 200 1.26 5.37 -28.99
CA PRO A 200 0.14 4.73 -29.70
C PRO A 200 0.53 3.87 -30.91
N GLN A 201 1.65 4.17 -31.57
CA GLN A 201 2.14 3.43 -32.75
C GLN A 201 2.81 2.09 -32.39
N ASP A 202 3.24 1.95 -31.13
CA ASP A 202 4.03 0.81 -30.66
C ASP A 202 3.18 -0.26 -30.00
N TRP A 203 1.87 -0.06 -29.84
CA TRP A 203 1.00 -1.08 -29.27
C TRP A 203 -0.31 -1.25 -30.05
N ARG A 204 -0.85 -2.46 -30.02
CA ARG A 204 -2.18 -2.77 -30.58
C ARG A 204 -2.84 -3.93 -29.84
N PRO A 205 -4.18 -3.93 -29.70
CA PRO A 205 -4.90 -5.10 -29.19
C PRO A 205 -4.85 -6.25 -30.21
N ILE A 206 -4.70 -7.47 -29.71
CA ILE A 206 -4.66 -8.72 -30.50
C ILE A 206 -5.71 -9.75 -30.07
N GLY A 207 -6.31 -9.60 -28.89
CA GLY A 207 -7.32 -10.51 -28.38
C GLY A 207 -7.83 -10.11 -27.00
N HIS A 208 -8.67 -10.96 -26.41
CA HIS A 208 -9.17 -10.79 -25.04
C HIS A 208 -9.37 -12.18 -24.43
N ALA A 209 -8.67 -12.45 -23.33
CA ALA A 209 -8.82 -13.66 -22.55
C ALA A 209 -9.88 -13.45 -21.47
N SER A 210 -11.04 -14.09 -21.64
CA SER A 210 -12.15 -13.96 -20.71
C SER A 210 -11.76 -14.39 -19.29
N GLN A 211 -11.95 -13.47 -18.36
CA GLN A 211 -11.84 -13.65 -16.93
C GLN A 211 -13.23 -13.89 -16.33
N TRP A 212 -13.28 -14.59 -15.21
CA TRP A 212 -14.55 -14.96 -14.58
C TRP A 212 -15.39 -13.75 -14.14
N PHE A 213 -14.74 -12.60 -13.88
CA PHE A 213 -15.43 -11.38 -13.47
C PHE A 213 -15.85 -10.49 -14.64
N ASP A 214 -15.41 -10.75 -15.87
CA ASP A 214 -15.79 -9.97 -17.06
C ASP A 214 -17.30 -10.07 -17.33
N ILE A 215 -17.91 -11.19 -16.92
CA ILE A 215 -19.37 -11.37 -16.97
C ILE A 215 -20.12 -10.32 -16.13
N PHE A 216 -19.46 -9.69 -15.16
CA PHE A 216 -20.02 -8.62 -14.33
C PHE A 216 -19.68 -7.23 -14.84
N GLU A 217 -18.82 -7.07 -15.85
CA GLU A 217 -18.41 -5.76 -16.37
C GLU A 217 -19.62 -4.96 -16.85
N SER A 218 -20.46 -5.56 -17.68
CA SER A 218 -21.69 -4.92 -18.16
C SER A 218 -22.64 -4.55 -17.03
N SER A 219 -22.66 -5.34 -15.96
CA SER A 219 -23.46 -5.06 -14.77
C SER A 219 -22.87 -3.91 -13.97
N ARG A 220 -21.54 -3.84 -13.84
CA ARG A 220 -20.83 -2.76 -13.13
C ARG A 220 -21.03 -1.42 -13.84
N VAL A 221 -20.87 -1.39 -15.17
CA VAL A 221 -21.14 -0.21 -16.00
C VAL A 221 -22.59 0.22 -15.83
N ARG A 222 -23.54 -0.71 -15.96
CA ARG A 222 -24.97 -0.41 -15.78
C ARG A 222 -25.29 0.16 -14.40
N VAL A 223 -24.73 -0.40 -13.32
CA VAL A 223 -24.93 0.12 -11.97
C VAL A 223 -24.29 1.50 -11.81
N SER A 224 -23.11 1.72 -12.40
CA SER A 224 -22.44 3.01 -12.41
C SER A 224 -23.29 4.09 -13.11
N ASP A 225 -23.80 3.79 -14.30
CA ASP A 225 -24.67 4.70 -15.07
C ASP A 225 -25.98 4.98 -14.34
N TRP A 226 -26.55 3.94 -13.74
CA TRP A 226 -27.78 4.06 -12.98
C TRP A 226 -27.61 4.92 -11.71
N LEU A 227 -26.44 4.88 -11.06
CA LEU A 227 -26.07 5.81 -9.99
C LEU A 227 -25.92 7.25 -10.50
N VAL A 228 -25.46 7.45 -11.73
CA VAL A 228 -25.44 8.78 -12.36
C VAL A 228 -26.87 9.29 -12.59
N GLU A 229 -27.76 8.42 -13.08
CA GLU A 229 -29.18 8.74 -13.31
C GLU A 229 -29.98 8.94 -12.01
N SER A 230 -29.49 8.47 -10.87
CA SER A 230 -30.21 8.53 -9.58
C SER A 230 -30.42 9.94 -9.04
N GLY A 231 -29.71 10.94 -9.54
CA GLY A 231 -29.76 12.32 -9.05
C GLY A 231 -28.92 12.57 -7.79
N LEU A 232 -28.08 11.60 -7.37
CA LEU A 232 -27.08 11.83 -6.34
C LEU A 232 -26.09 12.93 -6.78
N PRO A 233 -25.77 13.92 -5.92
CA PRO A 233 -24.75 14.90 -6.24
C PRO A 233 -23.39 14.22 -6.43
N GLN A 234 -22.54 14.77 -7.31
CA GLN A 234 -21.27 14.15 -7.73
C GLN A 234 -20.39 13.70 -6.55
N ARG A 235 -20.22 14.56 -5.55
CA ARG A 235 -19.38 14.28 -4.37
C ARG A 235 -19.88 13.09 -3.54
N GLN A 236 -21.20 12.94 -3.37
CA GLN A 236 -21.80 11.79 -2.67
C GLN A 236 -21.86 10.55 -3.57
N ARG A 237 -22.13 10.72 -4.87
CA ARG A 237 -22.10 9.63 -5.86
C ARG A 237 -20.73 8.97 -5.93
N ALA A 238 -19.66 9.76 -5.89
CA ALA A 238 -18.28 9.26 -5.83
C ALA A 238 -18.06 8.34 -4.62
N MET A 239 -18.59 8.70 -3.45
CA MET A 239 -18.53 7.86 -2.25
C MET A 239 -19.33 6.57 -2.42
N VAL A 240 -20.54 6.61 -2.98
CA VAL A 240 -21.36 5.40 -3.22
C VAL A 240 -20.67 4.46 -4.21
N LYS A 241 -20.13 5.00 -5.31
CA LYS A 241 -19.33 4.25 -6.29
C LYS A 241 -18.13 3.58 -5.61
N ALA A 242 -17.42 4.30 -4.73
CA ALA A 242 -16.29 3.76 -3.99
C ALA A 242 -16.68 2.68 -2.96
N LEU A 243 -17.80 2.85 -2.26
CA LEU A 243 -18.30 1.93 -1.22
C LEU A 243 -18.89 0.64 -1.80
N VAL A 244 -19.62 0.74 -2.92
CA VAL A 244 -20.40 -0.37 -3.49
C VAL A 244 -19.67 -1.06 -4.62
N LEU A 245 -19.06 -0.30 -5.54
CA LEU A 245 -18.41 -0.82 -6.74
C LEU A 245 -16.88 -0.83 -6.65
N GLY A 246 -16.29 -0.09 -5.70
CA GLY A 246 -14.85 0.10 -5.61
C GLY A 246 -14.26 1.10 -6.59
N LEU A 247 -15.10 1.79 -7.35
CA LEU A 247 -14.71 2.83 -8.29
C LEU A 247 -14.38 4.12 -7.55
N ARG A 248 -13.15 4.60 -7.72
CA ARG A 248 -12.61 5.81 -7.05
C ARG A 248 -12.25 6.93 -8.03
N ASP A 249 -12.70 6.80 -9.26
CA ASP A 249 -12.48 7.70 -10.38
C ASP A 249 -13.07 9.10 -10.16
N GLU A 250 -14.21 9.20 -9.47
CA GLU A 250 -14.88 10.47 -9.17
C GLU A 250 -14.46 11.12 -7.83
N LEU A 251 -13.59 10.49 -7.04
CA LEU A 251 -13.20 11.03 -5.72
C LEU A 251 -12.22 12.21 -5.87
N GLU A 252 -12.61 13.36 -5.32
CA GLU A 252 -11.76 14.55 -5.27
C GLU A 252 -10.56 14.36 -4.34
N GLY A 253 -9.44 15.03 -4.65
CA GLY A 253 -8.22 14.96 -3.85
C GLY A 253 -8.41 15.43 -2.41
N GLU A 254 -9.12 16.54 -2.22
CA GLU A 254 -9.44 17.09 -0.90
C GLU A 254 -10.30 16.11 -0.08
N GLN A 255 -11.32 15.51 -0.70
CA GLN A 255 -12.15 14.51 -0.05
C GLN A 255 -11.29 13.33 0.41
N ARG A 256 -10.45 12.78 -0.46
CA ARG A 256 -9.54 11.68 -0.11
C ARG A 256 -8.62 12.04 1.05
N ASP A 257 -8.04 13.23 1.06
CA ASP A 257 -7.11 13.68 2.09
C ASP A 257 -7.81 13.84 3.45
N ALA A 258 -9.06 14.32 3.47
CA ALA A 258 -9.87 14.36 4.69
C ALA A 258 -10.04 12.97 5.32
N PHE A 259 -10.35 11.94 4.52
CA PHE A 259 -10.45 10.55 5.00
C PHE A 259 -9.12 9.97 5.50
N VAL A 260 -7.99 10.38 4.92
CA VAL A 260 -6.65 9.97 5.39
C VAL A 260 -6.38 10.60 6.77
N HIS A 261 -6.60 11.90 6.90
CA HIS A 261 -6.29 12.65 8.13
C HIS A 261 -7.23 12.29 9.30
N SER A 262 -8.51 11.99 9.02
CA SER A 262 -9.44 11.49 10.04
C SER A 262 -9.22 10.03 10.41
N GLY A 263 -8.38 9.28 9.68
CA GLY A 263 -8.13 7.85 9.91
C GLY A 263 -9.22 6.91 9.38
N THR A 264 -10.14 7.42 8.57
CA THR A 264 -11.31 6.67 8.04
C THR A 264 -11.12 6.21 6.58
N ILE A 265 -9.93 6.37 5.98
CA ILE A 265 -9.63 6.02 4.57
C ILE A 265 -9.96 4.57 4.18
N HIS A 266 -9.93 3.65 5.16
CA HIS A 266 -10.29 2.25 4.96
C HIS A 266 -11.75 2.04 4.54
N ILE A 267 -12.60 3.07 4.66
CA ILE A 267 -14.01 3.06 4.26
C ILE A 267 -14.17 3.38 2.77
N LEU A 268 -13.36 4.28 2.22
CA LEU A 268 -13.35 4.57 0.77
C LEU A 268 -12.75 3.42 -0.06
N ALA A 269 -12.06 2.49 0.60
CA ALA A 269 -11.74 1.20 0.01
C ALA A 269 -12.88 0.22 0.27
N VAL A 270 -13.37 -0.49 -0.76
CA VAL A 270 -14.23 -1.66 -0.52
C VAL A 270 -13.46 -2.68 0.30
N SER A 271 -13.66 -2.59 1.61
CA SER A 271 -13.01 -3.40 2.62
C SER A 271 -13.86 -4.60 3.01
N GLY A 272 -13.30 -5.47 3.84
CA GLY A 272 -14.01 -6.64 4.34
C GLY A 272 -15.22 -6.31 5.22
N THR A 273 -15.32 -5.09 5.78
CA THR A 273 -16.51 -4.68 6.55
C THR A 273 -17.73 -4.51 5.64
N HIS A 274 -17.56 -3.96 4.44
CA HIS A 274 -18.65 -3.87 3.46
C HIS A 274 -19.12 -5.26 3.03
N VAL A 275 -18.19 -6.18 2.75
CA VAL A 275 -18.51 -7.59 2.48
C VAL A 275 -19.25 -8.22 3.68
N GLY A 276 -18.85 -7.86 4.91
CA GLY A 276 -19.52 -8.29 6.14
C GLY A 276 -20.94 -7.76 6.26
N PHE A 277 -21.20 -6.49 5.93
CA PHE A 277 -22.55 -5.92 5.88
C PHE A 277 -23.42 -6.65 4.84
N ILE A 278 -22.90 -6.89 3.65
CA ILE A 278 -23.59 -7.67 2.61
C ILE A 278 -23.87 -9.10 3.11
N TYR A 279 -22.90 -9.77 3.73
CA TYR A 279 -23.07 -11.10 4.31
C TYR A 279 -24.18 -11.14 5.37
N LEU A 280 -24.20 -10.19 6.31
CA LEU A 280 -25.23 -10.09 7.35
C LEU A 280 -26.61 -9.82 6.76
N MET A 281 -26.69 -8.93 5.77
CA MET A 281 -27.94 -8.65 5.05
C MET A 281 -28.47 -9.88 4.33
N LEU A 282 -27.62 -10.63 3.63
CA LEU A 282 -28.00 -11.87 2.94
C LEU A 282 -28.44 -12.95 3.94
N MET A 283 -27.72 -13.11 5.04
CA MET A 283 -28.08 -14.06 6.11
C MET A 283 -29.42 -13.71 6.76
N PHE A 284 -29.71 -12.42 6.93
CA PHE A 284 -31.01 -11.95 7.41
C PHE A 284 -32.12 -12.18 6.37
N LEU A 285 -31.86 -11.82 5.11
CA LEU A 285 -32.82 -11.94 4.01
C LEU A 285 -33.21 -13.39 3.74
N PHE A 286 -32.29 -14.35 3.90
CA PHE A 286 -32.58 -15.77 3.72
C PHE A 286 -32.92 -16.50 5.03
N ARG A 287 -33.15 -15.77 6.13
CA ARG A 287 -33.49 -16.35 7.44
C ARG A 287 -34.83 -17.09 7.43
N TRP A 288 -35.79 -16.63 6.63
CA TRP A 288 -37.15 -17.21 6.54
C TRP A 288 -37.19 -18.64 5.99
N MET A 289 -36.12 -19.11 5.34
CA MET A 289 -36.03 -20.48 4.78
C MET A 289 -35.99 -21.59 5.85
N GLY A 290 -35.92 -21.24 7.14
CA GLY A 290 -36.00 -22.18 8.26
C GLY A 290 -34.65 -22.76 8.73
N GLY A 291 -34.70 -23.60 9.78
CA GLY A 291 -33.52 -24.13 10.48
C GLY A 291 -33.09 -25.56 10.12
N GLY A 292 -33.85 -26.25 9.26
CA GLY A 292 -33.59 -27.64 8.87
C GLY A 292 -32.25 -27.82 8.15
N SER A 293 -31.68 -29.03 8.17
CA SER A 293 -30.36 -29.30 7.58
C SER A 293 -30.31 -28.97 6.08
N LYS A 294 -31.36 -29.31 5.31
CA LYS A 294 -31.46 -28.96 3.88
C LYS A 294 -31.59 -27.44 3.67
N ALA A 295 -32.47 -26.78 4.42
CA ALA A 295 -32.66 -25.33 4.36
C ALA A 295 -31.35 -24.56 4.64
N ARG A 296 -30.55 -25.05 5.59
CA ARG A 296 -29.25 -24.45 5.90
C ARG A 296 -28.25 -24.57 4.76
N ILE A 297 -28.18 -25.73 4.10
CA ILE A 297 -27.29 -25.94 2.94
C ILE A 297 -27.71 -25.01 1.80
N TRP A 298 -29.01 -24.94 1.50
CA TRP A 298 -29.54 -24.03 0.47
C TRP A 298 -29.27 -22.57 0.80
N ARG A 299 -29.55 -22.15 2.03
CA ARG A 299 -29.24 -20.79 2.50
C ARG A 299 -27.76 -20.48 2.36
N GLY A 300 -26.88 -21.37 2.83
CA GLY A 300 -25.43 -21.19 2.72
C GLY A 300 -24.99 -21.08 1.26
N THR A 301 -25.52 -21.93 0.39
CA THR A 301 -25.23 -21.91 -1.05
C THR A 301 -25.64 -20.60 -1.70
N LEU A 302 -26.86 -20.10 -1.42
CA LEU A 302 -27.34 -18.80 -1.93
C LEU A 302 -26.47 -17.63 -1.44
N VAL A 303 -26.09 -17.65 -0.16
CA VAL A 303 -25.19 -16.63 0.41
C VAL A 303 -23.82 -16.66 -0.28
N LEU A 304 -23.25 -17.85 -0.49
CA LEU A 304 -21.97 -18.00 -1.19
C LEU A 304 -22.04 -17.46 -2.63
N VAL A 305 -23.06 -17.86 -3.39
CA VAL A 305 -23.25 -17.38 -4.78
C VAL A 305 -23.39 -15.86 -4.80
N ALA A 306 -24.24 -15.29 -3.96
CA ALA A 306 -24.43 -13.84 -3.89
C ALA A 306 -23.16 -13.08 -3.49
N LEU A 307 -22.36 -13.63 -2.55
CA LEU A 307 -21.08 -13.03 -2.16
C LEU A 307 -20.05 -13.06 -3.30
N TRP A 308 -19.94 -14.15 -4.04
CA TRP A 308 -19.03 -14.24 -5.18
C TRP A 308 -19.49 -13.38 -6.36
N CYS A 309 -20.80 -13.24 -6.57
CA CYS A 309 -21.35 -12.26 -7.52
C CYS A 309 -21.00 -10.83 -7.10
N TYR A 310 -21.10 -10.49 -5.81
CA TYR A 310 -20.68 -9.18 -5.29
C TYR A 310 -19.17 -8.96 -5.47
N ALA A 311 -18.34 -9.98 -5.18
CA ALA A 311 -16.91 -9.91 -5.43
C ALA A 311 -16.58 -9.63 -6.91
N GLY A 312 -17.29 -10.30 -7.84
CA GLY A 312 -17.17 -10.02 -9.27
C GLY A 312 -17.63 -8.61 -9.65
N LEU A 313 -18.77 -8.15 -9.12
CA LEU A 313 -19.31 -6.81 -9.39
C LEU A 313 -18.37 -5.69 -8.94
N THR A 314 -17.61 -5.90 -7.86
CA THR A 314 -16.60 -4.95 -7.38
C THR A 314 -15.25 -5.05 -8.10
N GLY A 315 -15.17 -5.80 -9.22
CA GLY A 315 -13.93 -5.98 -9.98
C GLY A 315 -12.89 -6.86 -9.27
N ALA A 316 -13.33 -7.75 -8.37
CA ALA A 316 -12.50 -8.71 -7.66
C ALA A 316 -11.29 -8.08 -6.92
N HIS A 317 -11.48 -6.88 -6.35
CA HIS A 317 -10.43 -6.22 -5.58
C HIS A 317 -9.85 -7.15 -4.50
N PRO A 318 -8.51 -7.14 -4.26
CA PRO A 318 -7.87 -8.07 -3.33
C PRO A 318 -8.50 -8.05 -1.92
N SER A 319 -8.87 -6.88 -1.39
CA SER A 319 -9.54 -6.77 -0.09
C SER A 319 -10.90 -7.48 -0.04
N VAL A 320 -11.67 -7.41 -1.13
CA VAL A 320 -12.99 -8.04 -1.25
C VAL A 320 -12.85 -9.56 -1.38
N LEU A 321 -11.89 -10.04 -2.19
CA LEU A 321 -11.63 -11.47 -2.34
C LEU A 321 -11.23 -12.11 -1.01
N ARG A 322 -10.31 -11.49 -0.25
CA ARG A 322 -9.90 -12.01 1.07
C ARG A 322 -11.08 -12.14 2.02
N ALA A 323 -11.92 -11.10 2.11
CA ALA A 323 -13.10 -11.12 2.95
C ALA A 323 -14.13 -12.16 2.47
N THR A 324 -14.35 -12.26 1.16
CA THR A 324 -15.26 -13.24 0.55
C THR A 324 -14.82 -14.67 0.84
N ILE A 325 -13.52 -14.96 0.76
CA ILE A 325 -12.94 -16.26 1.14
C ILE A 325 -13.19 -16.54 2.63
N MET A 326 -12.93 -15.57 3.52
CA MET A 326 -13.17 -15.73 4.95
C MET A 326 -14.65 -16.00 5.28
N PHE A 327 -15.58 -15.22 4.73
CA PHE A 327 -17.02 -15.44 4.91
C PHE A 327 -17.49 -16.75 4.25
N SER A 328 -16.83 -17.17 3.17
CA SER A 328 -17.10 -18.48 2.56
C SER A 328 -16.76 -19.61 3.52
N LEU A 329 -15.59 -19.57 4.16
CA LEU A 329 -15.19 -20.55 5.17
C LEU A 329 -16.15 -20.59 6.36
N PHE A 330 -16.58 -19.43 6.87
CA PHE A 330 -17.58 -19.36 7.93
C PHE A 330 -18.94 -19.96 7.51
N THR A 331 -19.37 -19.69 6.28
CA THR A 331 -20.63 -20.21 5.74
C THR A 331 -20.58 -21.73 5.59
N VAL A 332 -19.50 -22.26 5.01
CA VAL A 332 -19.30 -23.71 4.82
C VAL A 332 -19.22 -24.44 6.17
N ALA A 333 -18.51 -23.89 7.15
CA ALA A 333 -18.48 -24.46 8.50
C ALA A 333 -19.87 -24.49 9.14
N GLY A 334 -20.65 -23.40 8.98
CA GLY A 334 -22.04 -23.33 9.41
C GLY A 334 -22.93 -24.38 8.75
N MET A 335 -22.74 -24.64 7.45
CA MET A 335 -23.43 -25.72 6.72
C MET A 335 -23.11 -27.09 7.33
N ALA A 336 -21.84 -27.34 7.68
CA ALA A 336 -21.35 -28.58 8.26
C ALA A 336 -21.67 -28.78 9.75
N ARG A 337 -22.32 -27.81 10.44
CA ARG A 337 -22.47 -27.77 11.91
C ARG A 337 -21.14 -27.77 12.68
N ALA A 338 -20.03 -27.47 12.03
CA ALA A 338 -18.75 -27.34 12.69
C ALA A 338 -18.71 -26.00 13.43
N GLN A 339 -18.33 -26.00 14.71
CA GLN A 339 -17.92 -24.78 15.38
C GLN A 339 -16.57 -24.37 14.82
N ALA A 340 -16.55 -23.40 13.90
CA ALA A 340 -15.32 -22.84 13.39
C ALA A 340 -14.72 -21.87 14.41
N GLU A 341 -13.54 -22.22 14.93
CA GLU A 341 -12.75 -21.28 15.72
C GLU A 341 -12.27 -20.14 14.80
N PRO A 342 -12.60 -18.86 15.07
CA PRO A 342 -12.30 -17.75 14.16
C PRO A 342 -10.82 -17.61 13.80
N LEU A 343 -9.92 -17.92 14.74
CA LEU A 343 -8.47 -17.91 14.51
C LEU A 343 -8.04 -18.99 13.49
N ASN A 344 -8.64 -20.18 13.52
CA ASN A 344 -8.37 -21.21 12.50
C ASN A 344 -8.88 -20.75 11.13
N SER A 345 -10.07 -20.16 11.06
CA SER A 345 -10.61 -19.62 9.80
C SER A 345 -9.68 -18.56 9.20
N LEU A 346 -9.16 -17.65 10.03
CA LEU A 346 -8.19 -16.64 9.60
C LEU A 346 -6.91 -17.29 9.06
N CYS A 347 -6.37 -18.28 9.78
CA CYS A 347 -5.13 -18.96 9.39
C CYS A 347 -5.29 -19.78 8.10
N ILE A 348 -6.43 -20.48 7.94
CA ILE A 348 -6.75 -21.23 6.71
C ILE A 348 -6.89 -20.26 5.53
N ALA A 349 -7.56 -19.12 5.71
CA ALA A 349 -7.67 -18.11 4.67
C ALA A 349 -6.29 -17.55 4.28
N ALA A 350 -5.43 -17.22 5.26
CA ALA A 350 -4.07 -16.77 5.01
C ALA A 350 -3.25 -17.82 4.24
N LEU A 351 -3.26 -19.08 4.72
CA LEU A 351 -2.54 -20.16 4.08
C LEU A 351 -3.04 -20.41 2.65
N GLY A 352 -4.35 -20.44 2.42
CA GLY A 352 -4.91 -20.64 1.08
C GLY A 352 -4.50 -19.55 0.09
N LEU A 353 -4.42 -18.29 0.54
CA LEU A 353 -3.96 -17.18 -0.29
C LEU A 353 -2.45 -17.24 -0.58
N LEU A 354 -1.63 -17.59 0.42
CA LEU A 354 -0.19 -17.72 0.22
C LEU A 354 0.19 -18.97 -0.60
N LEU A 355 -0.64 -20.02 -0.56
CA LEU A 355 -0.52 -21.15 -1.47
C LEU A 355 -0.88 -20.75 -2.91
N TRP A 356 -1.78 -19.79 -3.12
CA TRP A 356 -2.09 -19.27 -4.44
C TRP A 356 -0.94 -18.40 -4.99
N ASP A 357 -0.51 -17.40 -4.22
CA ASP A 357 0.61 -16.52 -4.55
C ASP A 357 1.34 -16.13 -3.26
N PRO A 358 2.56 -16.66 -3.01
CA PRO A 358 3.27 -16.40 -1.76
C PRO A 358 3.77 -14.95 -1.64
N HIS A 359 3.97 -14.23 -2.75
CA HIS A 359 4.36 -12.81 -2.71
C HIS A 359 3.30 -11.91 -2.05
N MET A 360 2.05 -12.37 -1.92
CA MET A 360 1.00 -11.67 -1.19
C MET A 360 1.39 -11.32 0.25
N ILE A 361 2.34 -12.04 0.88
CA ILE A 361 2.84 -11.69 2.21
C ILE A 361 3.50 -10.32 2.25
N MET A 362 4.08 -9.87 1.14
CA MET A 362 4.75 -8.57 1.02
C MET A 362 3.77 -7.44 0.70
N GLU A 363 2.54 -7.76 0.29
CA GLU A 363 1.53 -6.75 0.02
C GLU A 363 1.05 -6.09 1.31
N VAL A 364 1.22 -4.76 1.38
CA VAL A 364 0.75 -3.93 2.50
C VAL A 364 -0.74 -4.17 2.80
N GLY A 365 -1.57 -4.32 1.76
CA GLY A 365 -3.00 -4.56 1.91
C GLY A 365 -3.31 -5.91 2.57
N PHE A 366 -2.54 -6.96 2.28
CA PHE A 366 -2.67 -8.26 2.92
C PHE A 366 -2.24 -8.16 4.38
N GLN A 367 -1.05 -7.61 4.66
CA GLN A 367 -0.50 -7.46 6.01
C GLN A 367 -1.46 -6.70 6.93
N LEU A 368 -1.89 -5.50 6.53
CA LEU A 368 -2.79 -4.67 7.35
C LEU A 368 -4.15 -5.33 7.57
N SER A 369 -4.70 -6.00 6.57
CA SER A 369 -6.00 -6.69 6.68
C SER A 369 -5.94 -7.86 7.68
N PHE A 370 -4.93 -8.71 7.59
CA PHE A 370 -4.79 -9.86 8.49
C PHE A 370 -4.39 -9.44 9.91
N LEU A 371 -3.52 -8.43 10.06
CA LEU A 371 -3.16 -7.88 11.37
C LEU A 371 -4.35 -7.22 12.06
N ALA A 372 -5.21 -6.49 11.34
CA ALA A 372 -6.42 -5.89 11.89
C ALA A 372 -7.37 -6.96 12.45
N VAL A 373 -7.67 -8.01 11.66
CA VAL A 373 -8.56 -9.09 12.11
C VAL A 373 -7.93 -9.90 13.25
N LEU A 374 -6.63 -10.19 13.17
CA LEU A 374 -5.90 -10.85 14.26
C LEU A 374 -5.96 -10.02 15.55
N GLY A 375 -5.79 -8.70 15.44
CA GLY A 375 -5.89 -7.77 16.55
C GLY A 375 -7.28 -7.81 17.20
N ILE A 376 -8.34 -7.73 16.39
CA ILE A 376 -9.72 -7.88 16.87
C ILE A 376 -9.92 -9.21 17.59
N LEU A 377 -9.52 -10.34 16.99
CA LEU A 377 -9.72 -11.67 17.57
C LEU A 377 -8.95 -11.89 18.89
N LEU A 378 -7.77 -11.28 19.04
CA LEU A 378 -6.96 -11.42 20.25
C LEU A 378 -7.35 -10.42 21.36
N PHE A 379 -7.67 -9.17 21.00
CA PHE A 379 -7.80 -8.07 21.95
C PHE A 379 -9.23 -7.67 22.27
N HIS A 380 -10.20 -7.85 21.35
CA HIS A 380 -11.56 -7.36 21.53
C HIS A 380 -12.23 -7.92 22.80
N GLY A 381 -12.32 -9.25 22.92
CA GLY A 381 -13.01 -9.89 24.04
C GLY A 381 -12.45 -9.52 25.43
N PRO A 382 -11.13 -9.60 25.65
CA PRO A 382 -10.52 -9.16 26.91
C PRO A 382 -10.76 -7.68 27.23
N MET A 383 -10.65 -6.80 26.23
CA MET A 383 -10.85 -5.37 26.41
C MET A 383 -12.31 -5.00 26.66
N GLU A 384 -13.25 -5.63 25.95
CA GLU A 384 -14.69 -5.40 26.14
C GLU A 384 -15.13 -5.73 27.57
N ARG A 385 -14.59 -6.80 28.15
CA ARG A 385 -14.87 -7.21 29.54
C ARG A 385 -14.24 -6.31 30.61
N SER A 386 -13.31 -5.43 30.26
CA SER A 386 -12.67 -4.52 31.22
C SER A 386 -13.66 -3.52 31.82
N TRP A 387 -14.69 -3.16 31.06
CA TRP A 387 -15.77 -2.31 31.52
C TRP A 387 -17.09 -2.76 30.88
N VAL A 388 -18.02 -3.20 31.72
CA VAL A 388 -19.37 -3.60 31.30
C VAL A 388 -20.34 -2.52 31.81
N PRO A 389 -20.64 -1.50 31.01
CA PRO A 389 -21.56 -0.45 31.42
C PRO A 389 -22.99 -0.99 31.55
N ASN A 390 -23.75 -0.47 32.52
CA ASN A 390 -25.14 -0.90 32.76
C ASN A 390 -26.09 -0.52 31.61
N ASN A 391 -25.79 0.55 30.87
CA ASN A 391 -26.60 1.01 29.74
C ASN A 391 -26.19 0.31 28.44
N LYS A 392 -27.14 -0.36 27.77
CA LYS A 392 -26.92 -1.07 26.50
C LYS A 392 -26.34 -0.18 25.40
N CYS A 393 -26.77 1.09 25.32
CA CYS A 393 -26.24 2.03 24.31
C CYS A 393 -24.76 2.35 24.58
N VAL A 394 -24.41 2.58 25.84
CA VAL A 394 -23.01 2.83 26.24
C VAL A 394 -22.17 1.58 26.01
N GLY A 395 -22.71 0.39 26.30
CA GLY A 395 -22.06 -0.89 26.01
C GLY A 395 -21.80 -1.11 24.52
N TYR A 396 -22.76 -0.74 23.67
CA TYR A 396 -22.59 -0.82 22.22
C TYR A 396 -21.49 0.14 21.71
N VAL A 397 -21.51 1.40 22.15
CA VAL A 397 -20.46 2.38 21.80
C VAL A 397 -19.09 1.92 22.30
N TRP A 398 -19.02 1.41 23.53
CA TRP A 398 -17.80 0.84 24.10
C TRP A 398 -17.27 -0.32 23.25
N SER A 399 -18.14 -1.25 22.83
CA SER A 399 -17.77 -2.37 21.98
C SER A 399 -17.19 -1.90 20.63
N LEU A 400 -17.81 -0.89 19.98
CA LEU A 400 -17.29 -0.30 18.74
C LEU A 400 -15.91 0.38 18.93
N MET A 401 -15.73 1.10 20.04
CA MET A 401 -14.45 1.73 20.37
C MET A 401 -13.37 0.67 20.62
N VAL A 402 -13.69 -0.35 21.42
CA VAL A 402 -12.79 -1.48 21.71
C VAL A 402 -12.41 -2.22 20.44
N MET A 403 -13.34 -2.43 19.50
CA MET A 403 -13.05 -3.04 18.21
C MET A 403 -12.05 -2.22 17.40
N SER A 404 -12.23 -0.89 17.34
CA SER A 404 -11.33 0.02 16.65
C SER A 404 -9.92 0.00 17.27
N VAL A 405 -9.83 0.05 18.60
CA VAL A 405 -8.55 -0.03 19.33
C VAL A 405 -7.89 -1.39 19.11
N ALA A 406 -8.64 -2.48 19.21
CA ALA A 406 -8.13 -3.85 19.05
C ALA A 406 -7.52 -4.08 17.66
N ALA A 407 -8.16 -3.58 16.60
CA ALA A 407 -7.60 -3.60 15.26
C ALA A 407 -6.31 -2.77 15.18
N GLN A 408 -6.34 -1.58 15.77
CA GLN A 408 -5.26 -0.60 15.68
C GLN A 408 -3.98 -1.05 16.41
N LEU A 409 -4.08 -1.85 17.47
CA LEU A 409 -2.91 -2.32 18.24
C LEU A 409 -1.88 -3.09 17.38
N LEU A 410 -2.32 -3.92 16.44
CA LEU A 410 -1.42 -4.67 15.57
C LEU A 410 -1.13 -3.98 14.24
N THR A 411 -1.99 -3.08 13.77
CA THR A 411 -1.74 -2.34 12.53
C THR A 411 -0.84 -1.13 12.75
N THR A 412 -0.92 -0.46 13.90
CA THR A 412 -0.19 0.79 14.19
C THR A 412 1.31 0.71 13.96
N PRO A 413 2.04 -0.31 14.47
CA PRO A 413 3.48 -0.38 14.25
C PRO A 413 3.84 -0.42 12.76
N LEU A 414 3.03 -1.10 11.94
CA LEU A 414 3.25 -1.18 10.51
C LEU A 414 2.79 0.09 9.77
N THR A 415 1.64 0.68 10.14
CA THR A 415 1.15 1.91 9.50
C THR A 415 2.08 3.09 9.75
N LEU A 416 2.64 3.19 10.96
CA LEU A 416 3.63 4.21 11.30
C LEU A 416 4.88 4.09 10.42
N TYR A 417 5.35 2.86 10.16
CA TYR A 417 6.53 2.61 9.32
C TYR A 417 6.28 2.90 7.85
N LEU A 418 5.11 2.50 7.34
CA LEU A 418 4.78 2.63 5.92
C LEU A 418 4.33 4.03 5.52
N PHE A 419 3.60 4.72 6.39
CA PHE A 419 2.98 6.01 6.08
C PHE A 419 3.60 7.20 6.82
N GLY A 420 4.45 6.96 7.84
CA GLY A 420 5.15 8.03 8.56
C GLY A 420 4.23 8.96 9.35
N ALA A 421 3.01 8.53 9.67
CA ALA A 421 2.02 9.33 10.36
C ALA A 421 0.95 8.47 11.04
N PHE A 422 0.26 9.05 12.01
CA PHE A 422 -0.82 8.41 12.74
C PHE A 422 -2.05 9.33 12.84
N PRO A 423 -3.22 8.90 12.37
CA PRO A 423 -4.45 9.68 12.54
C PRO A 423 -4.90 9.63 14.01
N VAL A 424 -4.76 10.72 14.75
CA VAL A 424 -5.04 10.75 16.21
C VAL A 424 -6.54 10.66 16.49
N TRP A 425 -7.36 11.29 15.67
CA TRP A 425 -8.81 11.35 15.83
C TRP A 425 -9.57 10.14 15.26
N PHE A 426 -8.86 9.06 14.90
CA PHE A 426 -9.46 7.88 14.29
C PHE A 426 -10.61 7.27 15.12
N LEU A 427 -10.50 7.29 16.45
CA LEU A 427 -11.46 6.63 17.33
C LEU A 427 -12.84 7.29 17.32
N PRO A 428 -12.99 8.60 17.63
CA PRO A 428 -14.28 9.27 17.53
C PRO A 428 -14.77 9.40 16.09
N ALA A 429 -13.87 9.55 15.11
CA ALA A 429 -14.25 9.58 13.70
C ALA A 429 -14.86 8.25 13.24
N ASN A 430 -14.20 7.12 13.55
CA ASN A 430 -14.66 5.79 13.14
C ASN A 430 -16.04 5.44 13.74
N LEU A 431 -16.34 5.87 14.97
CA LEU A 431 -17.62 5.57 15.60
C LEU A 431 -18.81 6.05 14.76
N ILE A 432 -18.73 7.27 14.24
CA ILE A 432 -19.78 7.87 13.42
C ILE A 432 -19.66 7.37 11.98
N VAL A 433 -18.46 7.44 11.40
CA VAL A 433 -18.25 7.21 9.97
C VAL A 433 -18.47 5.75 9.59
N VAL A 434 -17.96 4.78 10.36
CA VAL A 434 -18.15 3.34 10.05
C VAL A 434 -19.62 2.96 10.16
N THR A 435 -20.32 3.45 11.18
CA THR A 435 -21.75 3.19 11.39
C THR A 435 -22.57 3.78 10.24
N ALA A 436 -22.32 5.04 9.89
CA ALA A 436 -22.99 5.71 8.78
C ALA A 436 -22.67 5.04 7.43
N ALA A 437 -21.43 4.60 7.21
CA ALA A 437 -21.04 3.88 5.99
C ALA A 437 -21.77 2.53 5.85
N GLY A 438 -21.98 1.80 6.94
CA GLY A 438 -22.79 0.57 6.92
C GLY A 438 -24.23 0.82 6.49
N PHE A 439 -24.86 1.86 7.04
CA PHE A 439 -26.19 2.30 6.58
C PHE A 439 -26.17 2.80 5.13
N ALA A 440 -25.09 3.44 4.68
CA ALA A 440 -24.95 3.90 3.31
C ALA A 440 -24.86 2.73 2.32
N VAL A 441 -24.19 1.62 2.67
CA VAL A 441 -24.19 0.40 1.86
C VAL A 441 -25.62 -0.16 1.74
N TYR A 442 -26.34 -0.29 2.84
CA TYR A 442 -27.73 -0.77 2.79
C TYR A 442 -28.64 0.17 2.01
N GLY A 443 -28.45 1.48 2.17
CA GLY A 443 -29.18 2.51 1.43
C GLY A 443 -28.88 2.46 -0.07
N ALA A 444 -27.63 2.24 -0.46
CA ALA A 444 -27.25 2.11 -1.86
C ALA A 444 -27.80 0.82 -2.50
N VAL A 445 -27.79 -0.30 -1.78
CA VAL A 445 -28.45 -1.53 -2.24
C VAL A 445 -29.96 -1.35 -2.31
N GLY A 446 -30.56 -0.68 -1.32
CA GLY A 446 -31.98 -0.35 -1.31
C GLY A 446 -32.36 0.54 -2.49
N LEU A 447 -31.53 1.55 -2.79
CA LEU A 447 -31.68 2.40 -3.96
C LEU A 447 -31.80 1.53 -5.20
N LEU A 448 -30.87 0.59 -5.44
CA LEU A 448 -30.85 -0.33 -6.61
C LEU A 448 -32.19 -1.03 -6.87
N VAL A 449 -32.97 -1.27 -5.81
CA VAL A 449 -34.27 -1.91 -5.89
C VAL A 449 -35.40 -0.91 -6.15
N VAL A 450 -35.34 0.30 -5.58
CA VAL A 450 -36.49 1.23 -5.51
C VAL A 450 -36.41 2.47 -6.40
N GLN A 451 -35.30 2.78 -7.07
CA GLN A 451 -35.17 4.04 -7.85
C GLN A 451 -36.25 4.24 -8.91
N ARG A 452 -36.74 3.15 -9.52
CA ARG A 452 -37.80 3.22 -10.54
C ARG A 452 -39.19 3.53 -9.97
N ILE A 453 -39.33 3.55 -8.64
CA ILE A 453 -40.57 3.87 -7.95
C ILE A 453 -40.59 5.39 -7.70
N PRO A 454 -41.54 6.16 -8.29
CA PRO A 454 -41.48 7.62 -8.36
C PRO A 454 -41.35 8.35 -7.01
N ILE A 455 -41.87 7.78 -5.92
CA ILE A 455 -41.82 8.39 -4.58
C ILE A 455 -40.65 7.81 -3.76
N LEU A 456 -40.49 6.49 -3.76
CA LEU A 456 -39.48 5.83 -2.93
C LEU A 456 -38.05 6.11 -3.42
N GLY A 457 -37.84 6.20 -4.73
CA GLY A 457 -36.53 6.51 -5.31
C GLY A 457 -35.97 7.84 -4.78
N PRO A 458 -36.65 8.98 -5.00
CA PRO A 458 -36.21 10.28 -4.52
C PRO A 458 -36.05 10.35 -2.99
N VAL A 459 -36.92 9.69 -2.23
CA VAL A 459 -36.80 9.63 -0.76
C VAL A 459 -35.52 8.91 -0.34
N VAL A 460 -35.20 7.77 -0.94
CA VAL A 460 -33.94 7.05 -0.65
C VAL A 460 -32.73 7.85 -1.09
N VAL A 461 -32.78 8.52 -2.24
CA VAL A 461 -31.70 9.41 -2.71
C VAL A 461 -31.48 10.56 -1.72
N PHE A 462 -32.55 11.20 -1.23
CA PHE A 462 -32.47 12.26 -0.24
C PHE A 462 -31.84 11.77 1.08
N LEU A 463 -32.33 10.64 1.62
CA LEU A 463 -31.80 10.05 2.85
C LEU A 463 -30.35 9.63 2.71
N LEU A 464 -29.98 9.02 1.58
CA LEU A 464 -28.61 8.61 1.30
C LEU A 464 -27.69 9.82 1.14
N THR A 465 -28.16 10.88 0.47
CA THR A 465 -27.41 12.14 0.33
C THR A 465 -27.14 12.77 1.70
N LEU A 466 -28.17 12.87 2.55
CA LEU A 466 -28.04 13.41 3.90
C LEU A 466 -27.04 12.60 4.73
N LEU A 467 -27.13 11.28 4.68
CA LEU A 467 -26.21 10.39 5.39
C LEU A 467 -24.76 10.56 4.93
N LEU A 468 -24.53 10.65 3.61
CA LEU A 468 -23.20 10.81 3.04
C LEU A 468 -22.64 12.22 3.28
N GLN A 469 -23.48 13.25 3.33
CA GLN A 469 -23.10 14.59 3.76
C GLN A 469 -22.65 14.62 5.22
N VAL A 470 -23.33 13.88 6.10
CA VAL A 470 -22.88 13.71 7.50
C VAL A 470 -21.52 13.05 7.53
N VAL A 471 -21.31 11.98 6.75
CA VAL A 471 -20.00 11.33 6.66
C VAL A 471 -18.92 12.32 6.22
N ASP A 472 -19.12 13.00 5.10
CA ASP A 472 -18.16 13.96 4.54
C ASP A 472 -17.83 15.08 5.53
N SER A 473 -18.86 15.69 6.14
CA SER A 473 -18.71 16.78 7.12
C SER A 473 -17.98 16.33 8.38
N VAL A 474 -18.31 15.14 8.91
CA VAL A 474 -17.64 14.59 10.09
C VAL A 474 -16.17 14.28 9.79
N THR A 475 -15.88 13.72 8.61
CA THR A 475 -14.50 13.47 8.21
C THR A 475 -13.71 14.76 8.04
N ALA A 476 -14.27 15.78 7.40
CA ALA A 476 -13.65 17.09 7.25
C ALA A 476 -13.41 17.77 8.61
N PHE A 477 -14.37 17.68 9.54
CA PHE A 477 -14.23 18.22 10.89
C PHE A 477 -13.05 17.59 11.63
N PHE A 478 -12.97 16.25 11.69
CA PHE A 478 -11.87 15.58 12.40
C PHE A 478 -10.52 15.73 11.67
N ALA A 479 -10.52 15.87 10.35
CA ALA A 479 -9.33 16.15 9.57
C ALA A 479 -8.75 17.56 9.83
N GLY A 480 -9.62 18.54 10.12
CA GLY A 480 -9.23 19.93 10.40
C GLY A 480 -8.79 20.19 11.84
N LEU A 481 -8.92 19.21 12.76
CA LEU A 481 -8.50 19.38 14.15
C LEU A 481 -6.97 19.46 14.29
N PRO A 482 -6.46 20.20 15.29
CA PRO A 482 -5.03 20.31 15.52
C PRO A 482 -4.43 18.92 15.79
N GLY A 483 -3.32 18.62 15.12
CA GLY A 483 -2.65 17.34 15.25
C GLY A 483 -3.51 16.16 14.77
N ALA A 484 -4.40 16.35 13.79
CA ALA A 484 -5.17 15.23 13.25
C ALA A 484 -4.28 14.14 12.65
N TYR A 485 -3.18 14.54 12.01
CA TYR A 485 -2.31 13.62 11.29
C TYR A 485 -0.81 13.96 11.48
N PRO A 486 -0.29 13.87 12.73
CA PRO A 486 1.09 14.19 13.05
C PRO A 486 2.11 13.30 12.33
N ALA A 487 3.22 13.94 11.94
CA ALA A 487 4.44 13.28 11.53
C ALA A 487 4.97 12.34 12.62
N VAL A 488 5.15 11.07 12.29
CA VAL A 488 5.81 10.10 13.20
C VAL A 488 6.77 9.25 12.39
N ARG A 489 8.07 9.43 12.64
CA ARG A 489 9.12 8.63 12.02
C ARG A 489 9.48 7.45 12.92
N ILE A 490 9.41 6.25 12.38
CA ILE A 490 9.90 5.04 13.02
C ILE A 490 10.75 4.21 12.07
N ASP A 491 11.80 3.60 12.61
CA ASP A 491 12.67 2.70 11.85
C ASP A 491 12.21 1.23 12.00
N LYS A 492 12.81 0.33 11.21
CA LYS A 492 12.51 -1.12 11.28
C LYS A 492 12.68 -1.70 12.69
N LEU A 493 13.67 -1.23 13.45
CA LEU A 493 13.87 -1.66 14.84
C LEU A 493 12.73 -1.20 15.76
N ASP A 494 12.22 0.02 15.56
CA ASP A 494 11.11 0.54 16.35
C ASP A 494 9.83 -0.23 16.09
N VAL A 495 9.60 -0.65 14.84
CA VAL A 495 8.49 -1.55 14.49
C VAL A 495 8.54 -2.82 15.31
N VAL A 496 9.71 -3.47 15.36
CA VAL A 496 9.92 -4.71 16.14
C VAL A 496 9.69 -4.45 17.63
N LEU A 497 10.26 -3.37 18.17
CA LEU A 497 10.09 -2.99 19.58
C LEU A 497 8.63 -2.66 19.91
N LEU A 498 7.90 -1.98 19.02
CA LEU A 498 6.48 -1.68 19.20
C LEU A 498 5.62 -2.96 19.17
N PHE A 499 5.89 -3.90 18.25
CA PHE A 499 5.22 -5.21 18.29
C PHE A 499 5.53 -5.97 19.58
N LEU A 500 6.78 -5.97 20.04
CA LEU A 500 7.17 -6.58 21.31
C LEU A 500 6.50 -5.89 22.51
N LEU A 501 6.33 -4.57 22.46
CA LEU A 501 5.62 -3.81 23.48
C LEU A 501 4.14 -4.21 23.53
N VAL A 502 3.45 -4.23 22.38
CA VAL A 502 2.04 -4.66 22.30
C VAL A 502 1.88 -6.09 22.80
N LEU A 503 2.74 -7.02 22.37
CA LEU A 503 2.69 -8.42 22.81
C LEU A 503 3.04 -8.59 24.30
N SER A 504 3.98 -7.83 24.84
CA SER A 504 4.34 -7.90 26.27
C SER A 504 3.25 -7.33 27.17
N ILE A 505 2.62 -6.22 26.78
CA ILE A 505 1.43 -5.69 27.44
C ILE A 505 0.29 -6.70 27.37
N ALA A 506 0.05 -7.32 26.20
CA ALA A 506 -0.93 -8.40 26.04
C ALA A 506 -0.66 -9.57 26.99
N MET A 507 0.60 -10.05 27.04
CA MET A 507 1.04 -11.12 27.93
C MET A 507 0.85 -10.78 29.40
N ARG A 508 1.06 -9.52 29.79
CA ARG A 508 0.88 -9.08 31.17
C ARG A 508 -0.59 -8.90 31.55
N SER A 509 -1.39 -8.30 30.68
CA SER A 509 -2.76 -7.87 30.98
C SER A 509 -3.79 -8.96 30.71
N ILE A 510 -3.65 -9.69 29.60
CA ILE A 510 -4.59 -10.74 29.18
C ILE A 510 -4.15 -12.10 29.72
N TRP A 511 -2.87 -12.43 29.57
CA TRP A 511 -2.34 -13.76 29.92
C TRP A 511 -1.70 -13.85 31.31
N LYS A 512 -1.65 -12.72 32.04
CA LYS A 512 -1.15 -12.63 33.43
C LYS A 512 0.27 -13.21 33.62
N TRP A 513 1.09 -13.24 32.57
CA TRP A 513 2.48 -13.69 32.66
C TRP A 513 3.33 -12.59 33.32
N ARG A 514 3.77 -12.83 34.56
CA ARG A 514 4.46 -11.83 35.41
C ARG A 514 5.72 -11.20 34.79
N PRO A 515 6.66 -11.94 34.18
CA PRO A 515 7.88 -11.34 33.64
C PRO A 515 7.60 -10.44 32.42
N ALA A 516 6.44 -10.56 31.78
CA ALA A 516 6.06 -9.70 30.67
C ALA A 516 5.99 -8.22 31.04
N GLY A 517 5.68 -7.88 32.31
CA GLY A 517 5.68 -6.50 32.78
C GLY A 517 7.08 -5.87 32.78
N ALA A 518 8.09 -6.62 33.23
CA ALA A 518 9.48 -6.17 33.17
C ALA A 518 9.98 -6.05 31.73
N LEU A 519 9.58 -7.00 30.86
CA LEU A 519 9.86 -6.91 29.42
C LEU A 519 9.23 -5.66 28.80
N ALA A 520 7.96 -5.36 29.09
CA ALA A 520 7.27 -4.17 28.58
C ALA A 520 7.95 -2.87 29.03
N LEU A 521 8.43 -2.82 30.28
CA LEU A 521 9.18 -1.68 30.81
C LEU A 521 10.54 -1.55 30.10
N GLY A 522 11.30 -2.63 29.97
CA GLY A 522 12.59 -2.64 29.28
C GLY A 522 12.49 -2.23 27.81
N VAL A 523 11.47 -2.72 27.11
CA VAL A 523 11.18 -2.34 25.71
C VAL A 523 10.76 -0.87 25.62
N SER A 524 9.94 -0.37 26.55
CA SER A 524 9.58 1.05 26.62
C SER A 524 10.80 1.94 26.83
N CYS A 525 11.70 1.56 27.75
CA CYS A 525 12.96 2.28 27.96
C CYS A 525 13.83 2.27 26.71
N ALA A 526 13.95 1.13 26.03
CA ALA A 526 14.71 1.03 24.78
C ALA A 526 14.13 1.91 23.67
N LEU A 527 12.79 1.99 23.55
CA LEU A 527 12.12 2.90 22.60
C LEU A 527 12.40 4.37 22.93
N VAL A 528 12.28 4.78 24.20
CA VAL A 528 12.53 6.16 24.62
C VAL A 528 14.00 6.55 24.40
N LEU A 529 14.94 5.69 24.81
CA LEU A 529 16.37 5.93 24.61
C LEU A 529 16.74 5.95 23.12
N GLY A 530 16.20 5.00 22.34
CA GLY A 530 16.41 4.96 20.89
C GLY A 530 15.85 6.19 20.19
N TRP A 531 14.67 6.66 20.62
CA TRP A 531 14.07 7.88 20.08
C TRP A 531 14.88 9.13 20.46
N GLY A 532 15.33 9.23 21.71
CA GLY A 532 16.22 10.31 22.16
C GLY A 532 17.54 10.34 21.37
N TRP A 533 18.18 9.19 21.19
CA TRP A 533 19.43 9.08 20.43
C TRP A 533 19.26 9.45 18.95
N ARG A 534 18.18 9.00 18.31
CA ARG A 534 17.88 9.37 16.92
C ARG A 534 17.47 10.82 16.77
N SER A 535 16.73 11.37 17.73
CA SER A 535 16.41 12.79 17.77
C SER A 535 17.71 13.61 17.82
N HIS A 536 18.65 13.23 18.69
CA HIS A 536 19.96 13.87 18.77
C HIS A 536 20.74 13.76 17.45
N ARG A 537 20.87 12.56 16.86
CA ARG A 537 21.50 12.39 15.54
C ARG A 537 20.81 13.16 14.42
N ALA A 538 19.49 13.34 14.48
CA ALA A 538 18.77 14.10 13.47
C ALA A 538 19.17 15.58 13.49
N HIS A 539 19.53 16.15 14.64
CA HIS A 539 20.01 17.53 14.73
C HIS A 539 21.36 17.75 14.04
N GLU A 540 22.16 16.68 13.89
CA GLU A 540 23.49 16.74 13.26
C GLU A 540 23.45 16.44 11.75
N ARG A 541 22.29 16.08 11.20
CA ARG A 541 22.16 15.73 9.79
C ARG A 541 21.87 16.95 8.95
N THR A 542 22.61 17.03 7.84
CA THR A 542 22.33 17.97 6.76
C THR A 542 22.02 17.17 5.51
N THR A 543 20.88 17.44 4.88
CA THR A 543 20.47 16.77 3.64
C THR A 543 20.03 17.79 2.60
N PHE A 544 20.40 17.55 1.34
CA PHE A 544 19.92 18.30 0.19
C PHE A 544 19.12 17.36 -0.72
N THR A 545 17.94 17.80 -1.16
CA THR A 545 17.04 17.01 -2.01
C THR A 545 16.57 17.84 -3.20
N VAL A 546 16.56 17.25 -4.40
CA VAL A 546 15.83 17.78 -5.55
C VAL A 546 14.64 16.87 -5.81
N TYR A 547 13.43 17.43 -5.75
CA TYR A 547 12.18 16.67 -5.87
C TYR A 547 11.92 16.25 -7.32
N ASP A 548 11.24 15.12 -7.49
CA ASP A 548 10.77 14.64 -8.79
C ASP A 548 9.51 15.38 -9.26
N ASP A 549 9.68 16.62 -9.72
CA ASP A 549 8.64 17.41 -10.37
C ASP A 549 8.97 17.65 -11.85
N ARG A 550 7.96 17.45 -12.71
CA ARG A 550 8.07 17.63 -14.16
C ARG A 550 7.77 19.06 -14.60
N GLN A 551 7.07 19.84 -13.78
CA GLN A 551 6.58 21.16 -14.15
C GLN A 551 7.51 22.27 -13.68
N ALA A 552 8.02 22.18 -12.45
CA ALA A 552 8.90 23.20 -11.88
C ALA A 552 10.10 22.57 -11.17
N MET A 553 11.18 23.35 -11.03
CA MET A 553 12.30 22.97 -10.17
C MET A 553 11.92 23.21 -8.71
N GLN A 554 12.04 22.16 -7.90
CA GLN A 554 11.86 22.23 -6.46
C GLN A 554 13.01 21.51 -5.78
N ALA A 555 13.61 22.18 -4.81
CA ALA A 555 14.69 21.62 -4.01
C ALA A 555 14.49 21.95 -2.54
N ALA A 556 15.11 21.19 -1.65
CA ALA A 556 15.03 21.45 -0.22
C ALA A 556 16.35 21.14 0.47
N PHE A 557 16.68 21.98 1.44
CA PHE A 557 17.69 21.69 2.45
C PHE A 557 17.00 21.38 3.78
N THR A 558 17.49 20.33 4.44
CA THR A 558 17.20 20.07 5.84
C THR A 558 18.49 20.19 6.62
N VAL A 559 18.55 21.11 7.58
CA VAL A 559 19.66 21.27 8.54
C VAL A 559 19.10 21.03 9.93
N GLY A 560 19.40 19.87 10.51
CA GLY A 560 18.79 19.44 11.76
C GLY A 560 17.28 19.27 11.61
N ARG A 561 16.50 20.15 12.27
CA ARG A 561 15.03 20.21 12.15
C ARG A 561 14.53 21.31 11.22
N ALA A 562 15.39 22.25 10.85
CA ALA A 562 15.00 23.32 9.94
C ALA A 562 14.90 22.76 8.52
N HIS A 563 13.74 22.96 7.89
CA HIS A 563 13.49 22.55 6.50
C HIS A 563 13.20 23.77 5.67
N VAL A 564 14.06 24.04 4.69
CA VAL A 564 13.95 25.19 3.79
C VAL A 564 13.74 24.66 2.38
N VAL A 565 12.69 25.12 1.71
CA VAL A 565 12.27 24.67 0.38
C VAL A 565 12.41 25.80 -0.61
N LEU A 566 13.11 25.53 -1.70
CA LEU A 566 13.17 26.38 -2.88
C LEU A 566 12.04 26.01 -3.83
N SER A 567 11.20 26.98 -4.14
CA SER A 567 10.09 26.87 -5.09
C SER A 567 9.95 28.19 -5.86
N GLU A 568 9.38 28.14 -7.07
CA GLU A 568 9.08 29.37 -7.83
C GLU A 568 7.97 30.21 -7.17
N ASP A 569 8.06 31.54 -7.36
CA ASP A 569 7.21 32.60 -6.77
C ASP A 569 5.69 32.33 -6.89
N THR A 570 5.24 31.59 -7.92
CA THR A 570 3.81 31.38 -8.18
C THR A 570 3.23 30.07 -7.64
N LEU A 571 4.07 29.12 -7.21
CA LEU A 571 3.66 27.74 -6.90
C LEU A 571 3.60 27.46 -5.38
N ALA A 572 4.45 28.11 -4.58
CA ALA A 572 4.61 27.83 -3.15
C ALA A 572 3.34 28.10 -2.32
N GLU A 573 2.51 29.08 -2.70
CA GLU A 573 1.26 29.42 -2.00
C GLU A 573 0.00 28.83 -2.64
N LYS A 574 0.05 28.39 -3.91
CA LYS A 574 -1.15 28.09 -4.71
C LYS A 574 -1.24 26.67 -5.27
N ASP A 575 -0.19 25.86 -5.21
CA ASP A 575 -0.27 24.48 -5.70
C ASP A 575 -0.40 23.46 -4.55
N PRO A 576 -1.60 22.86 -4.35
CA PRO A 576 -1.82 21.81 -3.36
C PRO A 576 -0.93 20.58 -3.57
N TRP A 577 -0.35 20.38 -4.75
CA TRP A 577 0.51 19.25 -5.03
C TRP A 577 1.91 19.40 -4.40
N VAL A 578 2.50 20.59 -4.48
CA VAL A 578 3.81 20.92 -3.90
C VAL A 578 3.75 20.85 -2.38
N LEU A 579 2.72 21.47 -1.79
CA LEU A 579 2.49 21.42 -0.35
C LEU A 579 2.36 19.98 0.15
N ARG A 580 1.67 19.11 -0.58
CA ARG A 580 1.55 17.68 -0.24
C ARG A 580 2.86 16.91 -0.35
N LYS A 581 3.80 17.34 -1.20
CA LYS A 581 5.14 16.74 -1.27
C LYS A 581 6.02 17.20 -0.12
N VAL A 582 6.05 18.50 0.13
CA VAL A 582 6.80 19.10 1.24
C VAL A 582 6.32 18.51 2.56
N ASP A 583 5.01 18.45 2.80
CA ASP A 583 4.42 17.83 3.99
C ASP A 583 4.82 16.36 4.14
N ARG A 584 4.86 15.58 3.06
CA ARG A 584 5.39 14.19 3.09
C ARG A 584 6.87 14.13 3.46
N HIS A 585 7.69 15.01 2.90
CA HIS A 585 9.11 15.11 3.23
C HIS A 585 9.28 15.44 4.71
N GLN A 586 8.63 16.50 5.18
CA GLN A 586 8.70 16.93 6.56
C GLN A 586 8.28 15.82 7.52
N ARG A 587 7.24 15.07 7.18
CA ARG A 587 6.82 13.89 7.97
C ARG A 587 7.87 12.80 7.99
N ALA A 588 8.44 12.48 6.83
CA ALA A 588 9.46 11.44 6.71
C ALA A 588 10.76 11.82 7.44
N GLN A 589 11.14 13.10 7.45
CA GLN A 589 12.35 13.57 8.13
C GLN A 589 12.12 14.05 9.57
N GLY A 590 10.87 14.31 9.97
CA GLY A 590 10.51 14.81 11.30
C GLY A 590 10.94 16.26 11.54
N THR A 591 10.85 17.10 10.51
CA THR A 591 11.30 18.50 10.53
C THR A 591 10.22 19.45 11.01
N ASP A 592 10.60 20.69 11.27
CA ASP A 592 9.68 21.78 11.59
C ASP A 592 8.93 22.25 10.32
N PRO A 593 7.88 23.10 10.46
CA PRO A 593 7.19 23.71 9.32
C PRO A 593 8.17 24.34 8.32
N ALA A 594 7.91 24.10 7.04
CA ALA A 594 8.84 24.44 5.97
C ALA A 594 8.90 25.96 5.82
N LEU A 595 10.11 26.47 5.71
CA LEU A 595 10.36 27.83 5.27
C LEU A 595 10.53 27.80 3.76
N PHE A 596 9.91 28.74 3.06
CA PHE A 596 10.02 28.82 1.61
C PHE A 596 10.96 29.95 1.22
N ILE A 597 11.79 29.69 0.21
CA ILE A 597 12.60 30.69 -0.48
C ILE A 597 12.28 30.63 -1.96
N THR A 598 12.42 31.76 -2.64
CA THR A 598 12.11 31.83 -4.07
C THR A 598 13.36 31.91 -4.94
N THR A 599 13.24 31.54 -6.21
CA THR A 599 14.36 31.62 -7.17
C THR A 599 14.87 33.06 -7.34
N ARG A 600 14.01 34.05 -7.15
CA ARG A 600 14.39 35.46 -7.12
C ARG A 600 15.30 35.76 -5.92
N GLU A 601 14.87 35.39 -4.71
CA GLU A 601 15.65 35.57 -3.47
C GLU A 601 16.99 34.81 -3.49
N LEU A 602 17.05 33.67 -4.18
CA LEU A 602 18.28 32.91 -4.39
C LEU A 602 19.28 33.63 -5.31
N ASN A 603 18.78 34.31 -6.35
CA ASN A 603 19.61 34.96 -7.37
C ASN A 603 20.02 36.40 -6.99
N GLU A 604 19.41 36.99 -5.97
CA GLU A 604 19.83 38.28 -5.43
C GLU A 604 21.30 38.28 -5.01
N SER A 605 22.00 39.39 -5.25
CA SER A 605 23.42 39.53 -4.86
C SER A 605 23.61 39.59 -3.34
N ARG A 606 22.54 39.84 -2.57
CA ARG A 606 22.57 39.90 -1.12
C ARG A 606 22.56 38.49 -0.55
N VAL A 607 23.48 38.22 0.36
CA VAL A 607 23.54 36.93 1.07
C VAL A 607 22.51 36.94 2.21
N ASN A 608 21.58 35.99 2.18
CA ASN A 608 20.56 35.79 3.19
C ASN A 608 20.79 34.46 3.94
N ARG A 609 20.33 34.39 5.20
CA ARG A 609 20.44 33.19 6.04
C ARG A 609 19.09 32.78 6.58
N ILE A 610 18.68 31.54 6.29
CA ILE A 610 17.38 30.99 6.70
C ILE A 610 17.58 29.52 7.08
N GLY A 611 17.07 29.11 8.25
CA GLY A 611 17.06 27.70 8.66
C GLY A 611 18.42 27.00 8.68
N GLY A 612 19.50 27.72 9.04
CA GLY A 612 20.86 27.17 9.04
C GLY A 612 21.52 27.08 7.65
N THR A 613 20.83 27.55 6.60
CA THR A 613 21.35 27.63 5.24
C THR A 613 21.70 29.07 4.87
N VAL A 614 22.59 29.24 3.89
CA VAL A 614 23.01 30.53 3.34
C VAL A 614 22.75 30.53 1.84
N HIS A 615 22.02 31.52 1.32
CA HIS A 615 21.74 31.64 -0.10
C HIS A 615 22.01 33.04 -0.65
N GLY A 616 22.35 33.12 -1.93
CA GLY A 616 22.58 34.37 -2.66
C GLY A 616 23.47 34.17 -3.88
N GLY A 617 23.28 34.98 -4.93
CA GLY A 617 24.06 34.92 -6.16
C GLY A 617 23.94 33.60 -6.93
N GLY A 618 22.84 32.87 -6.79
CA GLY A 618 22.63 31.54 -7.41
C GLY A 618 23.31 30.38 -6.66
N LEU A 619 23.81 30.64 -5.45
CA LEU A 619 24.43 29.67 -4.57
C LEU A 619 23.52 29.41 -3.38
N TRP A 620 23.40 28.14 -2.98
CA TRP A 620 22.76 27.73 -1.74
C TRP A 620 23.66 26.75 -1.00
N ALA A 621 24.08 27.11 0.20
CA ALA A 621 25.11 26.40 0.94
C ALA A 621 24.74 26.18 2.41
N THR A 622 25.36 25.16 2.99
CA THR A 622 25.41 24.86 4.41
C THR A 622 26.86 24.79 4.87
N ASP A 623 27.10 24.40 6.11
CA ASP A 623 28.43 24.08 6.63
C ASP A 623 29.06 22.84 5.97
N ARG A 624 28.25 21.95 5.38
CA ARG A 624 28.70 20.70 4.76
C ARG A 624 28.68 20.71 3.23
N PHE A 625 27.77 21.45 2.61
CA PHE A 625 27.53 21.39 1.16
C PHE A 625 27.40 22.75 0.52
N GLN A 626 27.81 22.83 -0.73
CA GLN A 626 27.60 23.99 -1.60
C GLN A 626 26.94 23.56 -2.91
N VAL A 627 25.72 24.07 -3.13
CA VAL A 627 24.89 23.75 -4.31
C VAL A 627 24.68 24.99 -5.17
N GLY A 628 24.75 24.80 -6.48
CA GLY A 628 24.63 25.86 -7.48
C GLY A 628 23.39 25.68 -8.32
N PHE A 629 22.77 26.79 -8.68
CA PHE A 629 21.57 26.78 -9.50
C PHE A 629 21.84 27.56 -10.78
N MET A 630 21.78 26.84 -11.90
CA MET A 630 21.91 27.41 -13.23
C MET A 630 20.55 27.45 -13.91
N SER A 631 20.14 28.64 -14.35
CA SER A 631 18.88 28.91 -15.04
C SER A 631 19.06 29.92 -16.17
N GLU A 632 17.99 30.20 -16.92
CA GLU A 632 18.03 31.14 -18.04
C GLU A 632 18.49 32.54 -17.56
N GLY A 633 19.66 32.98 -18.03
CA GLY A 633 20.25 34.28 -17.68
C GLY A 633 21.02 34.33 -16.35
N HIS A 634 21.07 33.24 -15.58
CA HIS A 634 21.81 33.20 -14.31
C HIS A 634 22.66 31.94 -14.19
N ALA A 635 23.97 32.12 -13.98
CA ALA A 635 24.91 31.02 -13.77
C ALA A 635 25.82 31.32 -12.57
N PRO A 636 26.02 30.38 -11.64
CA PRO A 636 26.94 30.56 -10.53
C PRO A 636 28.38 30.64 -11.08
N LYS A 637 29.13 31.69 -10.72
CA LYS A 637 30.48 31.92 -11.23
C LYS A 637 31.56 31.67 -10.17
N GLY A 638 32.59 30.89 -10.54
CA GLY A 638 33.93 30.97 -9.96
C GLY A 638 34.14 30.40 -8.55
N ARG A 639 33.32 29.44 -8.09
CA ARG A 639 33.53 28.73 -6.82
C ARG A 639 33.36 27.22 -7.00
N PRO A 640 34.18 26.39 -6.33
CA PRO A 640 33.97 24.95 -6.32
C PRO A 640 32.62 24.63 -5.67
N MET A 641 31.98 23.58 -6.16
CA MET A 641 30.61 23.22 -5.79
C MET A 641 30.50 21.71 -5.64
N ASP A 642 29.68 21.22 -4.72
CA ASP A 642 29.44 19.78 -4.65
C ASP A 642 28.45 19.36 -5.73
N VAL A 643 27.40 20.16 -5.94
CA VAL A 643 26.32 19.86 -6.88
C VAL A 643 25.93 21.09 -7.69
N LEU A 644 25.83 20.92 -9.02
CA LEU A 644 25.23 21.90 -9.92
C LEU A 644 23.84 21.42 -10.35
N VAL A 645 22.80 22.13 -9.94
CA VAL A 645 21.42 21.91 -10.36
C VAL A 645 21.13 22.78 -11.58
N VAL A 646 20.81 22.14 -12.69
CA VAL A 646 20.44 22.82 -13.94
C VAL A 646 18.93 22.76 -14.09
N HIS A 647 18.29 23.91 -14.29
CA HIS A 647 16.84 24.01 -14.43
C HIS A 647 16.40 25.12 -15.40
N ASP A 648 15.21 24.97 -15.96
CA ASP A 648 14.51 26.01 -16.74
C ASP A 648 15.33 26.64 -17.90
N LEU A 649 16.23 25.88 -18.52
CA LEU A 649 17.00 26.32 -19.69
C LEU A 649 16.27 25.98 -21.00
N ARG A 650 15.92 27.01 -21.78
CA ARG A 650 15.44 26.85 -23.16
C ARG A 650 16.57 26.51 -24.13
N TYR A 651 17.71 27.16 -23.96
CA TYR A 651 18.94 26.96 -24.74
C TYR A 651 20.13 26.79 -23.79
N VAL A 652 21.07 25.92 -24.15
CA VAL A 652 22.26 25.64 -23.36
C VAL A 652 23.46 26.08 -24.19
N GLU A 653 24.16 27.13 -23.76
CA GLU A 653 25.44 27.52 -24.32
C GLU A 653 26.55 26.69 -23.65
N GLU A 654 27.38 26.01 -24.45
CA GLU A 654 28.41 25.09 -23.94
C GLU A 654 29.42 25.82 -23.06
N ASP A 655 29.80 27.05 -23.40
CA ASP A 655 30.75 27.86 -22.63
C ASP A 655 30.22 28.22 -21.24
N GLN A 656 28.91 28.52 -21.13
CA GLN A 656 28.28 28.82 -19.85
C GLN A 656 28.17 27.58 -18.96
N LEU A 657 27.83 26.44 -19.56
CA LEU A 657 27.77 25.16 -18.86
C LEU A 657 29.17 24.73 -18.40
N ALA A 658 30.18 24.88 -19.25
CA ALA A 658 31.57 24.60 -18.93
C ALA A 658 32.04 25.48 -17.78
N ALA A 659 31.76 26.80 -17.83
CA ALA A 659 32.13 27.76 -16.78
C ALA A 659 31.45 27.48 -15.43
N ALA A 660 30.18 27.06 -15.44
CA ALA A 660 29.43 26.74 -14.22
C ALA A 660 29.78 25.37 -13.63
N ALA A 661 30.16 24.40 -14.47
CA ALA A 661 30.55 23.05 -14.06
C ALA A 661 32.02 22.94 -13.60
N VAL A 662 32.83 24.00 -13.73
CA VAL A 662 34.22 23.98 -13.27
C VAL A 662 34.28 23.77 -11.75
N GLY A 663 34.72 22.57 -11.35
CA GLY A 663 34.85 22.19 -9.95
C GLY A 663 33.56 21.63 -9.32
N SER A 664 32.51 21.35 -10.11
CA SER A 664 31.33 20.62 -9.63
C SER A 664 31.60 19.12 -9.57
N VAL A 665 31.35 18.48 -8.43
CA VAL A 665 31.51 17.02 -8.27
C VAL A 665 30.39 16.25 -8.99
N GLN A 666 29.18 16.84 -9.09
CA GLN A 666 28.03 16.20 -9.72
C GLN A 666 27.05 17.21 -10.34
N VAL A 667 26.44 16.84 -11.47
CA VAL A 667 25.38 17.63 -12.14
C VAL A 667 24.02 16.96 -11.95
N VAL A 668 23.01 17.75 -11.56
CA VAL A 668 21.63 17.30 -11.38
C VAL A 668 20.72 18.03 -12.35
N LEU A 669 19.97 17.29 -13.15
CA LEU A 669 19.02 17.85 -14.12
C LEU A 669 17.62 17.91 -13.48
N ALA A 670 17.11 19.12 -13.27
CA ALA A 670 15.75 19.30 -12.77
C ALA A 670 14.72 18.80 -13.78
N GLY A 671 13.58 18.33 -13.27
CA GLY A 671 12.56 17.75 -14.12
C GLY A 671 11.77 18.74 -14.98
N SER A 672 11.95 20.05 -14.82
CA SER A 672 11.36 21.06 -15.71
C SER A 672 12.07 21.17 -17.07
N LEU A 673 13.30 20.66 -17.20
CA LEU A 673 14.10 20.77 -18.43
C LEU A 673 13.47 20.04 -19.64
N SER A 674 13.64 20.65 -20.81
CA SER A 674 13.21 20.07 -22.09
C SER A 674 13.99 18.78 -22.40
N TRP A 675 13.37 17.85 -23.13
CA TRP A 675 14.05 16.60 -23.53
C TRP A 675 15.35 16.85 -24.31
N LYS A 676 15.38 17.88 -25.17
CA LYS A 676 16.56 18.25 -25.96
C LYS A 676 17.70 18.72 -25.05
N SER A 677 17.41 19.64 -24.12
CA SER A 677 18.40 20.18 -23.18
C SER A 677 18.97 19.06 -22.31
N ARG A 678 18.12 18.16 -21.79
CA ARG A 678 18.57 17.02 -20.96
C ARG A 678 19.51 16.10 -21.73
N ARG A 679 19.13 15.67 -22.94
CA ARG A 679 19.98 14.79 -23.76
C ARG A 679 21.32 15.43 -24.12
N PHE A 680 21.34 16.72 -24.42
CA PHE A 680 22.57 17.47 -24.66
C PHE A 680 23.48 17.46 -23.42
N ILE A 681 22.96 17.85 -22.25
CA ILE A 681 23.76 17.92 -21.02
C ILE A 681 24.23 16.53 -20.58
N GLN A 682 23.37 15.51 -20.68
CA GLN A 682 23.76 14.11 -20.39
C GLN A 682 24.95 13.67 -21.24
N ARG A 683 24.91 13.96 -22.55
CA ARG A 683 26.01 13.64 -23.46
C ARG A 683 27.27 14.43 -23.11
N TRP A 684 27.13 15.74 -22.89
CA TRP A 684 28.23 16.64 -22.53
C TRP A 684 28.94 16.20 -21.24
N CYS A 685 28.19 15.81 -20.21
CA CYS A 685 28.72 15.27 -18.96
C CYS A 685 29.41 13.92 -19.17
N SER A 686 28.82 13.03 -19.98
CA SER A 686 29.40 11.72 -20.30
C SER A 686 30.73 11.83 -21.05
N GLU A 687 30.88 12.82 -21.94
CA GLU A 687 32.13 13.07 -22.67
C GLU A 687 33.26 13.60 -21.77
N ARG A 688 32.92 14.08 -20.57
CA ARG A 688 33.86 14.71 -19.60
C ARG A 688 33.96 13.95 -18.28
N ASP A 689 33.39 12.74 -18.20
CA ASP A 689 33.36 11.88 -17.01
C ASP A 689 32.77 12.57 -15.75
N ILE A 690 31.79 13.45 -15.95
CA ILE A 690 31.08 14.13 -14.87
C ILE A 690 29.82 13.32 -14.51
N PRO A 691 29.64 12.88 -13.25
CA PRO A 691 28.42 12.20 -12.83
C PRO A 691 27.18 13.08 -13.05
N VAL A 692 26.19 12.54 -13.76
CA VAL A 692 24.91 13.23 -14.01
C VAL A 692 23.74 12.44 -13.42
N HIS A 693 22.85 13.13 -12.71
CA HIS A 693 21.59 12.57 -12.21
C HIS A 693 20.41 13.29 -12.87
N ASP A 694 19.68 12.58 -13.73
CA ASP A 694 18.45 13.10 -14.31
C ASP A 694 17.26 12.72 -13.43
N VAL A 695 16.60 13.73 -12.86
CA VAL A 695 15.48 13.54 -11.94
C VAL A 695 14.27 12.89 -12.63
N ARG A 696 14.03 13.13 -13.93
CA ARG A 696 12.92 12.48 -14.65
C ARG A 696 13.14 10.99 -14.78
N ASP A 697 14.37 10.60 -15.10
CA ASP A 697 14.73 9.22 -15.42
C ASP A 697 14.98 8.40 -14.14
N ARG A 698 15.73 8.96 -13.18
CA ARG A 698 16.14 8.27 -11.94
C ARG A 698 15.32 8.62 -10.72
N GLY A 699 14.42 9.61 -10.77
CA GLY A 699 13.64 10.07 -9.61
C GLY A 699 14.39 11.09 -8.75
N ALA A 700 13.94 11.29 -7.52
CA ALA A 700 14.47 12.32 -6.63
C ALA A 700 15.98 12.19 -6.42
N PHE A 701 16.69 13.32 -6.39
CA PHE A 701 18.11 13.36 -6.03
C PHE A 701 18.25 13.63 -4.53
N ARG A 702 19.20 12.97 -3.86
CA ARG A 702 19.51 13.19 -2.44
C ARG A 702 21.02 13.19 -2.21
N LEU A 703 21.47 14.16 -1.44
CA LEU A 703 22.82 14.27 -0.91
C LEU A 703 22.73 14.35 0.62
N GLU A 704 23.42 13.45 1.32
CA GLU A 704 23.44 13.39 2.79
C GLU A 704 24.87 13.58 3.29
N GLY A 705 25.03 14.43 4.31
CA GLY A 705 26.33 14.90 4.80
C GLY A 705 26.70 14.45 6.18
#